data_AF-A0A3B4TG11-F1
#
_entry.id   AF-A0A3B4TG11-F1
#
_cell.length_a   1.000
_cell.length_b   1.000
_cell.length_c   1.000
_cell.angle_alpha   90.00
_cell.angle_beta   90.00
_cell.angle_gamma   90.00
#
_symmetry.space_group_name_H-M   'P 1'
#
loop_
_entity.id
_entity.type
_entity.pdbx_description
1 polymer ?
#
loop_
_entity_poly.entity_id
_entity_poly.type
_entity_poly.pdbx_seq_one_letter_code
_entity_poly.pdbx_strand_id
1 'polypeptide(L)'
;MEEAEHTHYVAQLKAEFDSCDTTATGFLDRDELTALCQKLQLDAHLPLLLDTLLGERTYARVNFEEFKEGFVAVLSRSLDFSTSEDDSSYLEPVPEEVKPKFVKGTKRYGRRSRPDSKYGAALTCDSEDSPPSRTEATDSSPAGVRRAKLRRSTSLESVEELDLLLRKLDADLDGRVSIRDFQKVLCGSAPVSCSTPSQSVLEERSARSTSPSLLTATVGQRILSRLDDGSGCTSPEQVIGLWTEEGIRNSRDILQTLDFPLEERLSLADLTLALDNELLVGGNGIHQAALISYKNEIQHLVVAEQACRERDKVKADLDLADQRNLQLVREVDDRHASMETLNQSRIDLEQDFRDRLTALRSQSEQESEALLQQVERERDALQEELQLLRAQEAELQEDLCDNSRLEEELSSVKMKLTEAESSVNKLQRDLDQLLHDKFGSLDPAGAGLSHEERFSEIVKEYELQCRDSDMKRSSSPLVRKKLQPVDETLGSLDRVSGPAVSIQTELALEQLKQKHNQELQQLHIQLETQVQRERAELEQNFAREISNLVQRLSSEKEQLEAELRLKMDQEVMLVTQLEEVRSENGALQERLTVLQQEVQNLEEDVSKKNCKYREEVLDLSSRNLQLSNDNTELSTRLRGDQESARMLRERLVENLQQCLLSLESEAELLRSQLHVVSQEKLSHAQEVTDLQRKLQDAHNKVEELENGVRKLMKEKEELCRAQEEQEEQASITLQEEIRRLRVQNQELQNKLQVQGLEVHNLTQEQQNLKTEVRELETARMQAQDQAARADTALSLVQAQHLRQLQQLRERMGEGRREEVELLQVRLEEEQRRSQQLEETLRLHAQQSSSQISIKQQDQYEKALASLQQRMEDLETKLKGVRMVLQEKVQQLKEQLQLVKNNKSAALLKDLYVENSQLMKALQVTEQRQKNAEKKNFLLEEKVAALNKLLREIVPASLAT
;
A
#
# COMPACT_ATOMS: atom_id res chain seq x y z
N MET A 1 -16.68 -30.61 -9.66
CA MET A 1 -17.25 -31.42 -8.55
C MET A 1 -18.11 -30.53 -7.66
N GLU A 2 -17.63 -29.33 -7.32
CA GLU A 2 -18.34 -28.32 -6.52
C GLU A 2 -19.75 -27.94 -7.04
N GLU A 3 -20.00 -27.89 -8.36
CA GLU A 3 -21.34 -27.60 -8.92
C GLU A 3 -22.43 -28.60 -8.46
N ALA A 4 -22.06 -29.86 -8.25
CA ALA A 4 -22.99 -30.89 -7.78
C ALA A 4 -23.34 -30.71 -6.29
N GLU A 5 -22.41 -30.20 -5.49
CA GLU A 5 -22.60 -29.95 -4.06
C GLU A 5 -23.46 -28.69 -3.82
N HIS A 6 -23.23 -27.61 -4.58
CA HIS A 6 -24.06 -26.40 -4.52
C HIS A 6 -25.54 -26.70 -4.85
N THR A 7 -25.78 -27.58 -5.83
CA THR A 7 -27.13 -27.98 -6.23
C THR A 7 -27.88 -28.74 -5.10
N HIS A 8 -27.16 -29.52 -4.28
CA HIS A 8 -27.74 -30.26 -3.15
C HIS A 8 -28.26 -29.32 -2.05
N TYR A 9 -27.46 -28.32 -1.65
CA TYR A 9 -27.86 -27.37 -0.60
C TYR A 9 -29.04 -26.49 -1.01
N VAL A 10 -29.11 -26.06 -2.28
CA VAL A 10 -30.27 -25.31 -2.80
C VAL A 10 -31.53 -26.18 -2.80
N ALA A 11 -31.43 -27.46 -3.16
CA ALA A 11 -32.56 -28.39 -3.10
C ALA A 11 -33.05 -28.63 -1.66
N GLN A 12 -32.12 -28.72 -0.69
CA GLN A 12 -32.46 -28.86 0.72
C GLN A 12 -33.12 -27.59 1.29
N LEU A 13 -32.59 -26.41 0.99
CA LEU A 13 -33.20 -25.13 1.39
C LEU A 13 -34.62 -24.97 0.81
N LYS A 14 -34.83 -25.45 -0.42
CA LYS A 14 -36.16 -25.45 -1.05
C LYS A 14 -37.13 -26.39 -0.36
N ALA A 15 -36.71 -27.60 0.02
CA ALA A 15 -37.56 -28.51 0.77
C ALA A 15 -37.98 -27.94 2.13
N GLU A 16 -37.10 -27.19 2.80
CA GLU A 16 -37.44 -26.49 4.05
C GLU A 16 -38.44 -25.35 3.82
N PHE A 17 -38.25 -24.54 2.77
CA PHE A 17 -39.18 -23.49 2.34
C PHE A 17 -40.57 -24.05 2.00
N ASP A 18 -40.64 -25.06 1.12
CA ASP A 18 -41.88 -25.71 0.69
C ASP A 18 -42.61 -26.39 1.87
N SER A 19 -41.89 -26.78 2.94
CA SER A 19 -42.48 -27.33 4.17
C SER A 19 -43.15 -26.29 5.08
N CYS A 20 -42.85 -25.00 4.87
CA CYS A 20 -43.41 -23.88 5.63
C CYS A 20 -44.55 -23.18 4.86
N ASP A 21 -44.69 -23.41 3.56
CA ASP A 21 -45.84 -22.95 2.75
C ASP A 21 -47.06 -23.82 3.04
N THR A 22 -47.82 -23.46 4.07
CA THR A 22 -49.05 -24.17 4.44
C THR A 22 -50.16 -23.98 3.42
N THR A 23 -50.02 -22.99 2.53
CA THR A 23 -50.98 -22.64 1.48
C THR A 23 -50.71 -23.34 0.14
N ALA A 24 -49.53 -23.94 -0.03
CA ALA A 24 -49.01 -24.49 -1.29
C ALA A 24 -49.12 -23.50 -2.47
N THR A 25 -48.95 -22.19 -2.22
CA THR A 25 -49.02 -21.15 -3.26
C THR A 25 -47.68 -20.84 -3.92
N GLY A 26 -46.56 -21.35 -3.39
CA GLY A 26 -45.20 -21.01 -3.78
C GLY A 26 -44.66 -19.73 -3.14
N PHE A 27 -45.39 -19.17 -2.17
CA PHE A 27 -45.06 -17.94 -1.46
C PHE A 27 -45.34 -18.08 0.03
N LEU A 28 -44.42 -17.61 0.87
CA LEU A 28 -44.62 -17.52 2.32
C LEU A 28 -45.14 -16.13 2.70
N ASP A 29 -46.11 -16.07 3.60
CA ASP A 29 -46.45 -14.83 4.29
C ASP A 29 -45.50 -14.54 5.48
N ARG A 30 -45.78 -13.48 6.24
CA ARG A 30 -44.92 -13.02 7.35
C ARG A 30 -44.79 -14.05 8.47
N ASP A 31 -45.86 -14.79 8.76
CA ASP A 31 -45.88 -15.75 9.87
C ASP A 31 -45.25 -17.07 9.42
N GLU A 32 -45.51 -17.51 8.19
CA GLU A 32 -44.87 -18.67 7.56
C GLU A 32 -43.35 -18.46 7.35
N LEU A 33 -42.93 -17.27 6.93
CA LEU A 33 -41.51 -16.90 6.80
C LEU A 33 -40.82 -16.83 8.16
N THR A 34 -41.52 -16.35 9.20
CA THR A 34 -41.00 -16.36 10.57
C THR A 34 -40.79 -17.80 11.06
N ALA A 35 -41.73 -18.71 10.77
CA ALA A 35 -41.59 -20.13 11.08
C ALA A 35 -40.42 -20.79 10.32
N LEU A 36 -40.22 -20.46 9.03
CA LEU A 36 -39.06 -20.92 8.25
C LEU A 36 -37.74 -20.45 8.88
N CYS A 37 -37.63 -19.16 9.22
CA CYS A 37 -36.42 -18.62 9.86
C CYS A 37 -36.13 -19.28 11.22
N GLN A 38 -37.14 -19.56 12.04
CA GLN A 38 -36.97 -20.33 13.29
C GLN A 38 -36.49 -21.76 13.02
N LYS A 39 -37.07 -22.42 12.01
CA LYS A 39 -36.70 -23.79 11.61
C LYS A 39 -35.24 -23.88 11.12
N LEU A 40 -34.76 -22.83 10.45
CA LEU A 40 -33.38 -22.66 9.99
C LEU A 40 -32.43 -22.09 11.06
N GLN A 41 -32.89 -21.88 12.31
CA GLN A 41 -32.12 -21.32 13.44
C GLN A 41 -31.58 -19.90 13.20
N LEU A 42 -32.31 -19.10 12.41
CA LEU A 42 -31.94 -17.74 12.00
C LEU A 42 -32.52 -16.66 12.93
N ASP A 43 -32.86 -16.99 14.17
CA ASP A 43 -33.56 -16.11 15.12
C ASP A 43 -32.86 -14.76 15.33
N ALA A 44 -31.52 -14.75 15.32
CA ALA A 44 -30.71 -13.52 15.44
C ALA A 44 -30.80 -12.61 14.21
N HIS A 45 -31.08 -13.16 13.03
CA HIS A 45 -31.15 -12.44 11.74
C HIS A 45 -32.59 -12.23 11.26
N LEU A 46 -33.59 -12.83 11.92
CA LEU A 46 -35.01 -12.73 11.62
C LEU A 46 -35.50 -11.27 11.42
N PRO A 47 -35.15 -10.27 12.26
CA PRO A 47 -35.59 -8.89 12.05
C PRO A 47 -35.08 -8.29 10.74
N LEU A 48 -33.82 -8.59 10.37
CA LEU A 48 -33.19 -8.10 9.14
C LEU A 48 -33.73 -8.82 7.89
N LEU A 49 -34.01 -10.12 7.99
CA LEU A 49 -34.65 -10.89 6.91
C LEU A 49 -36.07 -10.42 6.64
N LEU A 50 -36.88 -10.19 7.68
CA LEU A 50 -38.23 -9.66 7.52
C LEU A 50 -38.22 -8.25 6.92
N ASP A 51 -37.31 -7.37 7.35
CA ASP A 51 -37.19 -6.02 6.78
C ASP A 51 -36.70 -6.05 5.32
N THR A 52 -35.71 -6.88 4.99
CA THR A 52 -35.15 -7.00 3.63
C THR A 52 -36.13 -7.62 2.64
N LEU A 53 -36.92 -8.62 3.05
CA LEU A 53 -37.80 -9.39 2.16
C LEU A 53 -39.25 -8.89 2.09
N LEU A 54 -39.79 -8.39 3.21
CA LEU A 54 -41.19 -7.95 3.31
C LEU A 54 -41.33 -6.44 3.56
N GLY A 55 -40.31 -5.81 4.15
CA GLY A 55 -40.33 -4.42 4.60
C GLY A 55 -41.47 -4.11 5.58
N GLU A 56 -41.93 -2.86 5.57
CA GLU A 56 -43.05 -2.39 6.41
C GLU A 56 -44.44 -2.92 5.99
N ARG A 57 -44.54 -3.77 4.95
CA ARG A 57 -45.82 -4.19 4.38
C ARG A 57 -46.39 -5.42 5.09
N THR A 58 -47.50 -5.23 5.81
CA THR A 58 -48.19 -6.29 6.58
C THR A 58 -48.79 -7.43 5.76
N TYR A 59 -48.91 -7.29 4.44
CA TYR A 59 -49.47 -8.29 3.52
C TYR A 59 -48.51 -8.67 2.38
N ALA A 60 -47.22 -8.36 2.49
CA ALA A 60 -46.24 -8.86 1.54
C ALA A 60 -46.08 -10.39 1.69
N ARG A 61 -45.66 -11.04 0.61
CA ARG A 61 -45.34 -12.47 0.55
C ARG A 61 -44.08 -12.65 -0.28
N VAL A 62 -43.31 -13.70 0.01
CA VAL A 62 -41.97 -13.93 -0.56
C VAL A 62 -41.94 -15.28 -1.25
N ASN A 63 -41.49 -15.35 -2.51
CA ASN A 63 -41.24 -16.62 -3.19
C ASN A 63 -39.86 -17.20 -2.85
N PHE A 64 -39.59 -18.46 -3.23
CA PHE A 64 -38.34 -19.14 -2.89
C PHE A 64 -37.08 -18.40 -3.39
N GLU A 65 -37.11 -17.78 -4.57
CA GLU A 65 -35.94 -17.13 -5.14
C GLU A 65 -35.69 -15.76 -4.51
N GLU A 66 -36.74 -15.00 -4.20
CA GLU A 66 -36.66 -13.79 -3.38
C GLU A 66 -36.09 -14.10 -2.00
N PHE A 67 -36.58 -15.16 -1.34
CA PHE A 67 -36.07 -15.62 -0.05
C PHE A 67 -34.59 -16.03 -0.15
N LYS A 68 -34.21 -16.82 -1.16
CA LYS A 68 -32.82 -17.25 -1.40
C LYS A 68 -31.89 -16.07 -1.61
N GLU A 69 -32.27 -15.08 -2.43
CA GLU A 69 -31.48 -13.88 -2.67
C GLU A 69 -31.35 -13.01 -1.42
N GLY A 70 -32.44 -12.76 -0.68
CA GLY A 70 -32.38 -12.01 0.58
C GLY A 70 -31.64 -12.76 1.69
N PHE A 71 -31.70 -14.10 1.72
CA PHE A 71 -30.94 -14.93 2.65
C PHE A 71 -29.44 -14.84 2.40
N VAL A 72 -29.01 -14.95 1.13
CA VAL A 72 -27.62 -14.70 0.74
C VAL A 72 -27.21 -13.26 1.06
N ALA A 73 -28.04 -12.26 0.72
CA ALA A 73 -27.74 -10.86 0.96
C ALA A 73 -27.55 -10.53 2.45
N VAL A 74 -28.42 -11.04 3.34
CA VAL A 74 -28.30 -10.83 4.80
C VAL A 74 -27.10 -11.59 5.39
N LEU A 75 -26.77 -12.79 4.88
CA LEU A 75 -25.57 -13.51 5.29
C LEU A 75 -24.29 -12.80 4.84
N SER A 76 -24.21 -12.33 3.58
CA SER A 76 -23.09 -11.51 3.10
C SER A 76 -22.90 -10.27 3.97
N ARG A 77 -23.99 -9.55 4.27
CA ARG A 77 -23.95 -8.37 5.16
C ARG A 77 -23.54 -8.70 6.60
N SER A 78 -23.79 -9.93 7.07
CA SER A 78 -23.38 -10.39 8.41
C SER A 78 -21.92 -10.87 8.44
N LEU A 79 -21.42 -11.37 7.31
CA LEU A 79 -20.00 -11.64 7.09
C LEU A 79 -19.18 -10.34 7.06
N ASP A 80 -19.71 -9.27 6.45
CA ASP A 80 -19.09 -7.93 6.44
C ASP A 80 -18.86 -7.35 7.85
N PHE A 81 -19.66 -7.75 8.85
CA PHE A 81 -19.46 -7.37 10.27
C PHE A 81 -18.50 -8.28 11.03
N SER A 82 -18.09 -9.42 10.45
CA SER A 82 -17.14 -10.37 11.06
C SER A 82 -15.71 -10.22 10.53
N THR A 83 -15.52 -9.41 9.48
CA THR A 83 -14.19 -9.04 8.93
C THR A 83 -13.95 -7.54 9.01
N SER A 84 -14.16 -6.96 10.20
CA SER A 84 -13.79 -5.57 10.46
C SER A 84 -12.29 -5.45 10.78
N GLU A 85 -11.44 -5.46 9.75
CA GLU A 85 -10.21 -4.65 9.69
C GLU A 85 -9.58 -4.70 8.28
N ASP A 86 -9.41 -3.51 7.69
CA ASP A 86 -8.50 -3.13 6.60
C ASP A 86 -8.16 -4.13 5.48
N ASP A 87 -9.07 -4.41 4.51
CA ASP A 87 -8.63 -4.76 3.14
C ASP A 87 -9.65 -4.50 1.99
N SER A 88 -10.29 -3.32 1.95
CA SER A 88 -11.18 -2.94 0.83
C SER A 88 -10.91 -1.51 0.33
N SER A 89 -9.80 -1.34 -0.39
CA SER A 89 -9.49 -0.09 -1.10
C SER A 89 -8.95 -0.27 -2.54
N TYR A 90 -9.18 -1.45 -3.15
CA TYR A 90 -8.67 -1.75 -4.50
C TYR A 90 -9.72 -2.31 -5.48
N LEU A 91 -10.94 -1.76 -5.49
CA LEU A 91 -11.85 -1.85 -6.65
C LEU A 91 -12.63 -0.53 -6.82
N GLU A 92 -11.91 0.56 -7.11
CA GLU A 92 -12.51 1.79 -7.65
C GLU A 92 -12.40 1.76 -9.20
N PRO A 93 -13.42 2.16 -9.98
CA PRO A 93 -13.37 2.09 -11.43
C PRO A 93 -12.33 3.06 -12.00
N VAL A 94 -11.41 2.56 -12.82
CA VAL A 94 -10.35 3.35 -13.47
C VAL A 94 -10.96 4.43 -14.38
N PRO A 95 -10.75 5.74 -14.12
CA PRO A 95 -11.16 6.79 -15.05
C PRO A 95 -10.25 6.87 -16.28
N GLU A 96 -10.81 7.28 -17.42
CA GLU A 96 -10.14 7.30 -18.72
C GLU A 96 -8.78 8.02 -18.77
N GLU A 97 -7.88 7.52 -19.61
CA GLU A 97 -6.50 7.97 -19.75
C GLU A 97 -6.38 9.34 -20.46
N VAL A 98 -6.49 10.44 -19.70
CA VAL A 98 -6.41 11.81 -20.25
C VAL A 98 -5.00 12.14 -20.76
N LYS A 99 -4.89 12.45 -22.07
CA LYS A 99 -3.63 12.78 -22.76
C LYS A 99 -2.89 13.98 -22.15
N PRO A 100 -1.53 13.96 -22.09
CA PRO A 100 -0.72 15.01 -21.48
C PRO A 100 -0.75 16.32 -22.29
N LYS A 101 -0.83 17.47 -21.61
CA LYS A 101 -0.93 18.80 -22.26
C LYS A 101 0.31 19.25 -23.02
N PHE A 102 1.50 18.71 -22.72
CA PHE A 102 2.71 18.97 -23.51
C PHE A 102 3.70 17.81 -23.40
N VAL A 103 4.35 17.49 -24.51
CA VAL A 103 5.37 16.43 -24.60
C VAL A 103 6.59 17.03 -25.30
N LYS A 104 7.77 16.88 -24.71
CA LYS A 104 9.04 17.30 -25.32
C LYS A 104 10.01 16.13 -25.34
N GLY A 105 10.28 15.59 -26.53
CA GLY A 105 10.97 14.32 -26.70
C GLY A 105 10.19 13.20 -26.01
N THR A 106 10.87 12.37 -25.23
CA THR A 106 10.26 11.26 -24.47
C THR A 106 9.57 11.69 -23.16
N LYS A 107 9.56 12.97 -22.79
CA LYS A 107 9.04 13.44 -21.49
C LYS A 107 7.69 14.15 -21.61
N ARG A 108 6.70 13.64 -20.88
CA ARG A 108 5.31 14.14 -20.77
C ARG A 108 5.19 15.05 -19.53
N TYR A 109 4.55 16.21 -19.65
CA TYR A 109 4.42 17.19 -18.56
C TYR A 109 2.95 17.55 -18.25
N GLY A 110 2.59 17.57 -16.96
CA GLY A 110 1.24 17.88 -16.48
C GLY A 110 1.21 18.37 -15.02
N ARG A 111 0.66 19.58 -14.81
CA ARG A 111 0.30 20.29 -13.57
C ARG A 111 0.93 19.86 -12.22
N ARG A 112 1.78 20.75 -11.68
CA ARG A 112 1.71 21.15 -10.26
C ARG A 112 1.04 22.52 -10.18
N SER A 113 -0.05 22.63 -9.42
CA SER A 113 -0.79 23.90 -9.26
C SER A 113 -0.13 24.78 -8.19
N ARG A 114 0.01 26.08 -8.47
CA ARG A 114 0.18 27.14 -7.45
C ARG A 114 -1.17 27.85 -7.26
N PRO A 115 -1.45 28.45 -6.09
CA PRO A 115 -2.73 29.10 -5.82
C PRO A 115 -2.85 30.44 -6.56
N ASP A 116 -4.06 30.77 -7.00
CA ASP A 116 -4.43 32.09 -7.51
C ASP A 116 -4.45 33.11 -6.37
N SER A 117 -3.94 34.32 -6.65
CA SER A 117 -4.18 35.53 -5.87
C SER A 117 -4.53 36.64 -6.84
N LYS A 118 -5.84 36.92 -7.00
CA LYS A 118 -6.34 38.01 -7.84
C LYS A 118 -6.55 39.26 -6.99
N TYR A 119 -5.77 40.32 -7.22
CA TYR A 119 -6.16 41.72 -7.07
C TYR A 119 -5.15 42.63 -7.79
N GLY A 120 -5.63 43.76 -8.33
CA GLY A 120 -4.79 44.85 -8.81
C GLY A 120 -4.48 44.82 -10.32
N ALA A 121 -4.99 45.83 -11.03
CA ALA A 121 -4.66 46.09 -12.44
C ALA A 121 -3.72 47.30 -12.57
N ALA A 122 -3.30 47.56 -13.81
CA ALA A 122 -2.80 48.84 -14.36
C ALA A 122 -1.26 49.09 -14.37
N LEU A 123 -0.74 49.30 -15.60
CA LEU A 123 0.42 50.13 -16.00
C LEU A 123 1.82 49.62 -15.55
N THR A 124 2.96 49.85 -16.22
CA THR A 124 3.33 50.23 -17.61
C THR A 124 4.79 49.74 -17.86
N CYS A 125 5.32 49.94 -19.06
CA CYS A 125 6.77 49.88 -19.38
C CYS A 125 7.63 50.71 -18.39
N ASP A 126 8.94 50.45 -18.16
CA ASP A 126 10.01 50.32 -19.16
C ASP A 126 11.31 49.63 -18.65
N SER A 127 12.36 49.65 -19.47
CA SER A 127 13.62 48.86 -19.38
C SER A 127 14.81 49.54 -18.66
N GLU A 128 15.86 48.75 -18.38
CA GLU A 128 17.29 49.09 -18.13
C GLU A 128 17.65 50.05 -16.95
N ASP A 129 18.53 49.63 -16.04
CA ASP A 129 20.01 49.88 -16.07
C ASP A 129 20.66 49.42 -14.74
N SER A 130 22.00 49.34 -14.66
CA SER A 130 22.78 48.90 -13.49
C SER A 130 23.64 50.03 -12.85
N PRO A 131 24.73 49.78 -12.09
CA PRO A 131 24.88 50.16 -10.67
C PRO A 131 25.93 51.30 -10.51
N PRO A 132 26.76 51.47 -9.43
CA PRO A 132 26.77 50.95 -8.05
C PRO A 132 27.03 52.02 -6.95
N SER A 133 26.91 51.67 -5.66
CA SER A 133 27.83 52.18 -4.61
C SER A 133 27.78 51.41 -3.28
N ARG A 134 28.98 51.28 -2.70
CA ARG A 134 29.41 51.14 -1.29
C ARG A 134 28.50 51.85 -0.25
N THR A 135 28.50 51.51 1.05
CA THR A 135 29.55 50.91 1.91
C THR A 135 28.94 50.29 3.20
N GLU A 136 29.72 49.44 3.89
CA GLU A 136 29.62 49.07 5.32
C GLU A 136 28.34 48.33 5.80
N ALA A 137 28.39 47.04 6.12
CA ALA A 137 29.05 46.38 7.26
C ALA A 137 28.19 46.35 8.55
N THR A 138 27.45 45.26 8.74
CA THR A 138 27.14 44.68 10.06
C THR A 138 26.71 43.23 9.89
N ASP A 139 27.20 42.37 10.77
CA ASP A 139 26.91 40.94 10.78
C ASP A 139 25.48 40.60 11.25
N SER A 140 25.11 39.33 11.03
CA SER A 140 23.97 38.59 11.61
C SER A 140 22.71 38.39 10.73
N SER A 141 22.78 37.39 9.85
CA SER A 141 21.60 36.63 9.42
C SER A 141 21.41 35.39 10.30
N PRO A 142 20.24 35.20 10.94
CA PRO A 142 19.70 33.88 11.24
C PRO A 142 18.79 33.46 10.09
N ALA A 143 19.26 32.56 9.22
CA ALA A 143 18.47 32.06 8.11
C ALA A 143 17.45 30.99 8.57
N GLY A 144 16.23 31.10 8.07
CA GLY A 144 15.49 29.92 7.60
C GLY A 144 14.83 29.04 8.66
N VAL A 145 13.73 29.52 9.23
CA VAL A 145 12.65 28.63 9.71
C VAL A 145 12.23 27.71 8.57
N ARG A 146 12.55 26.42 8.66
CA ARG A 146 11.97 25.37 7.81
C ARG A 146 11.00 24.53 8.63
N ARG A 147 9.73 24.84 8.41
CA ARG A 147 8.54 24.16 8.94
C ARG A 147 8.60 22.66 8.67
N ALA A 148 8.28 21.86 9.68
CA ALA A 148 8.17 20.42 9.59
C ALA A 148 7.13 19.96 8.54
N LYS A 149 7.30 18.76 8.03
CA LYS A 149 6.36 18.11 7.10
C LYS A 149 5.66 16.98 7.84
N LEU A 150 4.38 17.15 8.14
CA LEU A 150 3.54 16.13 8.79
C LEU A 150 3.66 14.80 8.03
N ARG A 151 4.02 13.75 8.76
CA ARG A 151 3.59 12.37 8.49
C ARG A 151 2.46 12.05 9.47
N ARG A 152 1.59 11.12 9.08
CA ARG A 152 0.43 10.69 9.89
C ARG A 152 0.88 10.06 11.20
N SER A 153 0.04 10.26 12.21
CA SER A 153 0.21 9.86 13.60
C SER A 153 -0.13 8.38 13.84
N THR A 154 0.83 7.65 14.41
CA THR A 154 0.58 6.65 15.46
C THR A 154 1.56 6.97 16.60
N SER A 155 1.16 6.71 17.85
CA SER A 155 1.81 7.30 19.03
C SER A 155 3.30 6.95 19.16
N LEU A 156 4.14 8.00 19.26
CA LEU A 156 5.53 7.90 19.70
C LEU A 156 5.85 9.12 20.57
N GLU A 157 5.85 8.89 21.88
CA GLU A 157 6.43 9.82 22.84
C GLU A 157 7.97 9.83 22.64
N SER A 158 8.45 10.95 22.08
CA SER A 158 9.73 11.58 22.40
C SER A 158 10.97 10.66 22.58
N VAL A 159 11.55 10.20 21.47
CA VAL A 159 12.93 9.67 21.42
C VAL A 159 13.95 10.65 22.06
N GLU A 160 13.70 11.97 21.96
CA GLU A 160 14.55 13.01 22.56
C GLU A 160 14.42 13.10 24.10
N GLU A 161 13.26 12.74 24.68
CA GLU A 161 13.10 12.66 26.14
C GLU A 161 13.66 11.34 26.67
N LEU A 162 13.57 10.26 25.89
CA LEU A 162 14.23 8.99 26.19
C LEU A 162 15.76 9.14 26.24
N ASP A 163 16.36 9.85 25.27
CA ASP A 163 17.81 10.12 25.24
C ASP A 163 18.26 11.03 26.40
N LEU A 164 17.40 11.96 26.83
CA LEU A 164 17.60 12.80 28.04
C LEU A 164 17.46 12.01 29.35
N LEU A 165 16.55 11.03 29.41
CA LEU A 165 16.39 10.12 30.55
C LEU A 165 17.58 9.16 30.65
N LEU A 166 17.98 8.52 29.54
CA LEU A 166 19.14 7.64 29.48
C LEU A 166 20.42 8.36 29.91
N ARG A 167 20.63 9.62 29.48
CA ARG A 167 21.74 10.47 29.96
C ARG A 167 21.68 10.91 31.42
N LYS A 168 20.49 10.91 32.05
CA LYS A 168 20.34 11.17 33.50
C LYS A 168 20.50 9.91 34.35
N LEU A 169 20.31 8.74 33.72
CA LEU A 169 20.41 7.42 34.33
C LEU A 169 21.84 6.85 34.27
N ASP A 170 22.56 7.15 33.19
CA ASP A 170 23.98 6.83 32.97
C ASP A 170 24.87 7.86 33.72
N ALA A 171 24.96 7.71 35.04
CA ALA A 171 25.68 8.64 35.92
C ALA A 171 27.21 8.50 35.84
N ASP A 172 27.70 7.35 35.37
CA ASP A 172 29.10 7.01 35.16
C ASP A 172 29.57 7.18 33.69
N LEU A 173 28.65 7.50 32.78
CA LEU A 173 28.89 7.82 31.36
C LEU A 173 29.54 6.67 30.57
N ASP A 174 29.23 5.42 30.93
CA ASP A 174 29.77 4.22 30.30
C ASP A 174 28.96 3.75 29.07
N GLY A 175 27.79 4.37 28.84
CA GLY A 175 26.86 4.03 27.77
C GLY A 175 25.92 2.86 28.08
N ARG A 176 25.82 2.42 29.34
CA ARG A 176 24.98 1.30 29.80
C ARG A 176 24.22 1.64 31.09
N VAL A 177 22.94 1.96 30.96
CA VAL A 177 22.09 2.12 32.14
C VAL A 177 21.84 0.77 32.81
N SER A 178 22.19 0.64 34.09
CA SER A 178 21.88 -0.56 34.88
C SER A 178 20.41 -0.60 35.32
N ILE A 179 19.87 -1.81 35.56
CA ILE A 179 18.51 -2.02 36.08
C ILE A 179 18.30 -1.28 37.41
N ARG A 180 19.35 -1.14 38.23
CA ARG A 180 19.30 -0.45 39.52
C ARG A 180 19.14 1.07 39.36
N ASP A 181 19.57 1.63 38.24
CA ASP A 181 19.47 3.07 37.98
C ASP A 181 18.09 3.42 37.41
N PHE A 182 17.54 2.58 36.52
CA PHE A 182 16.13 2.66 36.12
C PHE A 182 15.18 2.66 37.34
N GLN A 183 15.43 1.80 38.32
CA GLN A 183 14.64 1.75 39.56
C GLN A 183 14.68 3.05 40.37
N LYS A 184 15.78 3.82 40.35
CA LYS A 184 15.87 5.10 41.08
C LYS A 184 14.96 6.18 40.48
N VAL A 185 14.81 6.22 39.15
CA VAL A 185 13.97 7.22 38.48
C VAL A 185 12.48 6.85 38.58
N LEU A 186 12.13 5.56 38.46
CA LEU A 186 10.75 5.10 38.66
C LEU A 186 10.23 5.31 40.10
N CYS A 187 11.10 5.34 41.11
CA CYS A 187 10.71 5.62 42.50
C CYS A 187 10.68 7.12 42.86
N GLY A 188 10.86 8.03 41.88
CA GLY A 188 11.04 9.47 42.12
C GLY A 188 9.78 10.27 42.44
N SER A 189 8.58 9.74 42.22
CA SER A 189 7.32 10.44 42.49
C SER A 189 6.17 9.49 42.81
N ALA A 190 5.76 9.43 44.08
CA ALA A 190 4.47 8.86 44.46
C ALA A 190 3.33 9.78 43.97
N PRO A 191 2.19 9.21 43.57
CA PRO A 191 1.11 9.06 44.55
C PRO A 191 0.84 7.61 44.96
N VAL A 192 0.06 7.48 46.03
CA VAL A 192 -0.20 6.23 46.76
C VAL A 192 -1.20 5.34 46.00
N SER A 193 -1.10 4.02 46.24
CA SER A 193 -2.02 2.94 45.82
C SER A 193 -1.69 2.23 44.50
N CYS A 194 -0.86 1.19 44.58
CA CYS A 194 -1.07 -0.07 43.85
C CYS A 194 -0.29 -1.21 44.52
N SER A 195 -0.98 -2.28 44.92
CA SER A 195 -0.44 -3.33 45.78
C SER A 195 0.13 -4.52 44.98
N THR A 196 1.45 -4.59 44.83
CA THR A 196 2.19 -5.85 44.60
C THR A 196 3.64 -5.72 45.06
N PRO A 197 4.17 -6.65 45.87
CA PRO A 197 5.57 -6.61 46.30
C PRO A 197 6.52 -7.02 45.16
N SER A 198 7.72 -6.44 45.17
CA SER A 198 8.78 -6.75 44.20
C SER A 198 9.31 -8.18 44.36
N GLN A 199 9.52 -8.90 43.26
CA GLN A 199 10.27 -10.15 43.28
C GLN A 199 11.75 -9.87 43.55
N SER A 200 12.19 -10.09 44.80
CA SER A 200 13.61 -10.25 45.11
C SER A 200 14.08 -11.64 44.69
N VAL A 201 15.04 -11.67 43.75
CA VAL A 201 15.89 -12.79 43.35
C VAL A 201 15.87 -14.00 44.30
N LEU A 202 15.20 -15.08 43.89
CA LEU A 202 15.37 -16.40 44.46
C LEU A 202 16.60 -17.05 43.80
N GLU A 203 17.77 -16.89 44.40
CA GLU A 203 19.00 -17.53 43.92
C GLU A 203 18.95 -19.04 44.22
N GLU A 204 19.04 -19.87 43.18
CA GLU A 204 19.07 -21.33 43.32
C GLU A 204 20.25 -21.79 44.18
N ARG A 205 19.98 -22.23 45.41
CA ARG A 205 20.91 -23.10 46.15
C ARG A 205 20.49 -24.55 46.03
N SER A 206 21.28 -25.25 45.21
CA SER A 206 21.15 -26.66 44.84
C SER A 206 20.80 -27.60 46.00
N ALA A 207 19.90 -28.53 45.72
CA ALA A 207 19.40 -29.49 46.69
C ALA A 207 20.50 -30.38 47.29
N ARG A 208 20.48 -30.53 48.62
CA ARG A 208 20.90 -31.78 49.28
C ARG A 208 19.88 -32.20 50.34
N SER A 209 19.31 -33.37 50.09
CA SER A 209 18.54 -34.15 51.04
C SER A 209 19.38 -34.52 52.26
N THR A 210 18.89 -34.20 53.46
CA THR A 210 18.93 -35.08 54.64
C THR A 210 17.77 -34.74 55.59
N SER A 211 17.22 -35.78 56.21
CA SER A 211 16.00 -35.87 57.04
C SER A 211 15.69 -34.75 58.06
N PRO A 212 14.40 -34.51 58.38
CA PRO A 212 13.99 -33.47 59.33
C PRO A 212 14.23 -33.86 60.80
N SER A 213 14.69 -32.91 61.60
CA SER A 213 14.79 -33.07 63.07
C SER A 213 13.49 -32.60 63.75
N LEU A 214 12.82 -33.53 64.45
CA LEU A 214 11.41 -33.44 64.89
C LEU A 214 11.13 -32.57 66.14
N LEU A 215 11.87 -31.47 66.39
CA LEU A 215 11.70 -30.67 67.63
C LEU A 215 11.69 -29.13 67.46
N THR A 216 11.42 -28.60 66.27
CA THR A 216 11.26 -27.14 66.07
C THR A 216 10.01 -26.81 65.23
N ALA A 217 8.86 -27.40 65.58
CA ALA A 217 7.63 -27.36 64.78
C ALA A 217 6.79 -26.07 64.87
N THR A 218 7.30 -24.99 65.48
CA THR A 218 6.56 -23.71 65.66
C THR A 218 7.20 -22.49 65.00
N VAL A 219 8.48 -22.50 64.64
CA VAL A 219 9.16 -21.32 64.03
C VAL A 219 8.88 -21.23 62.51
N GLY A 220 7.61 -21.24 62.14
CA GLY A 220 7.17 -21.37 60.73
C GLY A 220 5.90 -20.63 60.33
N GLN A 221 5.11 -20.11 61.27
CA GLN A 221 3.88 -19.36 60.95
C GLN A 221 3.90 -18.03 61.69
N ARG A 222 4.26 -16.93 61.00
CA ARG A 222 4.04 -15.59 61.54
C ARG A 222 2.53 -15.33 61.53
N ILE A 223 1.97 -15.07 62.69
CA ILE A 223 0.58 -14.64 62.83
C ILE A 223 0.54 -13.13 62.58
N LEU A 224 -0.58 -12.60 62.11
CA LEU A 224 -0.79 -11.19 61.77
C LEU A 224 -0.04 -10.76 60.49
N SER A 225 0.14 -11.66 59.52
CA SER A 225 0.70 -11.33 58.19
C SER A 225 -0.10 -10.26 57.46
N ARG A 226 -1.40 -10.14 57.77
CA ARG A 226 -2.30 -9.06 57.32
C ARG A 226 -1.86 -7.66 57.77
N LEU A 227 -1.10 -7.55 58.86
CA LEU A 227 -0.56 -6.29 59.40
C LEU A 227 0.91 -6.05 58.99
N ASP A 228 1.52 -6.98 58.24
CA ASP A 228 2.89 -6.84 57.75
C ASP A 228 2.90 -5.97 56.47
N ASP A 229 3.58 -4.83 56.53
CA ASP A 229 3.84 -3.96 55.36
C ASP A 229 4.99 -4.49 54.47
N GLY A 230 5.52 -5.68 54.78
CA GLY A 230 6.67 -6.31 54.14
C GLY A 230 7.97 -6.14 54.94
N SER A 231 7.95 -5.44 56.07
CA SER A 231 9.12 -5.24 56.93
C SER A 231 9.27 -6.28 58.05
N GLY A 232 8.26 -7.12 58.30
CA GLY A 232 8.23 -8.06 59.42
C GLY A 232 7.88 -7.44 60.78
N CYS A 233 7.56 -6.14 60.81
CA CYS A 233 7.11 -5.43 62.00
C CYS A 233 5.85 -4.61 61.69
N THR A 234 5.07 -4.30 62.73
CA THR A 234 3.80 -3.55 62.66
C THR A 234 3.78 -2.45 63.73
N SER A 235 2.82 -1.52 63.70
CA SER A 235 2.66 -0.56 64.80
C SER A 235 1.81 -1.17 65.93
N PRO A 236 2.07 -0.83 67.21
CA PRO A 236 1.26 -1.30 68.34
C PRO A 236 -0.23 -0.99 68.16
N GLU A 237 -0.56 0.16 67.58
CA GLU A 237 -1.94 0.61 67.30
C GLU A 237 -2.66 -0.29 66.29
N GLN A 238 -1.94 -0.86 65.31
CA GLN A 238 -2.52 -1.78 64.31
C GLN A 238 -2.91 -3.11 64.95
N VAL A 239 -2.08 -3.64 65.86
CA VAL A 239 -2.37 -4.86 66.64
C VAL A 239 -3.52 -4.60 67.62
N ILE A 240 -3.46 -3.48 68.35
CA ILE A 240 -4.53 -3.02 69.26
C ILE A 240 -5.85 -2.86 68.51
N GLY A 241 -5.83 -2.29 67.30
CA GLY A 241 -6.97 -2.17 66.40
C GLY A 241 -7.58 -3.53 66.05
N LEU A 242 -6.78 -4.45 65.47
CA LEU A 242 -7.24 -5.78 65.08
C LEU A 242 -7.83 -6.56 66.28
N TRP A 243 -7.21 -6.49 67.45
CA TRP A 243 -7.72 -7.13 68.66
C TRP A 243 -9.00 -6.48 69.20
N THR A 244 -9.13 -5.14 69.15
CA THR A 244 -10.34 -4.44 69.62
C THR A 244 -11.52 -4.61 68.68
N GLU A 245 -11.29 -4.66 67.35
CA GLU A 245 -12.29 -5.02 66.34
C GLU A 245 -12.89 -6.41 66.59
N GLU A 246 -12.04 -7.38 66.96
CA GLU A 246 -12.44 -8.75 67.34
C GLU A 246 -12.90 -8.88 68.81
N GLY A 247 -13.04 -7.75 69.52
CA GLY A 247 -13.73 -7.66 70.83
C GLY A 247 -12.84 -7.63 72.08
N ILE A 248 -11.52 -7.66 71.94
CA ILE A 248 -10.57 -7.61 73.07
C ILE A 248 -10.34 -6.16 73.50
N ARG A 249 -10.96 -5.75 74.60
CA ARG A 249 -10.92 -4.35 75.08
C ARG A 249 -9.67 -3.97 75.87
N ASN A 250 -8.92 -4.97 76.35
CA ASN A 250 -7.69 -4.83 77.13
C ASN A 250 -6.43 -5.13 76.29
N SER A 251 -6.49 -4.90 74.98
CA SER A 251 -5.41 -5.18 74.02
C SER A 251 -4.09 -4.44 74.36
N ARG A 252 -4.19 -3.19 74.81
CA ARG A 252 -3.04 -2.40 75.29
C ARG A 252 -2.39 -3.03 76.52
N ASP A 253 -3.21 -3.46 77.49
CA ASP A 253 -2.74 -4.09 78.73
C ASP A 253 -2.10 -5.45 78.44
N ILE A 254 -2.62 -6.19 77.44
CA ILE A 254 -2.05 -7.46 76.98
C ILE A 254 -0.64 -7.27 76.39
N LEU A 255 -0.44 -6.30 75.50
CA LEU A 255 0.89 -6.00 74.95
C LEU A 255 1.88 -5.58 76.05
N GLN A 256 1.43 -4.76 77.01
CA GLN A 256 2.23 -4.34 78.14
C GLN A 256 2.55 -5.50 79.11
N THR A 257 1.65 -6.47 79.26
CA THR A 257 1.87 -7.69 80.07
C THR A 257 2.86 -8.66 79.40
N LEU A 258 3.00 -8.57 78.08
CA LEU A 258 3.97 -9.31 77.27
C LEU A 258 5.32 -8.57 77.11
N ASP A 259 5.57 -7.51 77.90
CA ASP A 259 6.77 -6.66 77.86
C ASP A 259 7.08 -6.00 76.48
N PHE A 260 6.05 -5.78 75.63
CA PHE A 260 6.23 -5.04 74.38
C PHE A 260 6.08 -3.51 74.54
N PRO A 261 6.98 -2.70 73.95
CA PRO A 261 6.86 -1.24 73.97
C PRO A 261 5.65 -0.78 73.14
N LEU A 262 4.98 0.30 73.59
CA LEU A 262 3.78 0.83 72.92
C LEU A 262 4.07 2.01 72.00
N GLU A 263 5.32 2.45 71.95
CA GLU A 263 5.81 3.61 71.22
C GLU A 263 6.73 3.25 70.04
N GLU A 264 7.17 1.99 69.94
CA GLU A 264 8.08 1.47 68.90
C GLU A 264 7.40 0.40 68.02
N ARG A 265 7.98 0.08 66.85
CA ARG A 265 7.43 -0.95 65.94
C ARG A 265 7.60 -2.35 66.54
N LEU A 266 6.51 -3.10 66.63
CA LEU A 266 6.49 -4.46 67.14
C LEU A 266 6.98 -5.45 66.09
N SER A 267 7.96 -6.28 66.45
CA SER A 267 8.35 -7.45 65.64
C SER A 267 7.23 -8.49 65.64
N LEU A 268 6.69 -8.79 64.46
CA LEU A 268 5.60 -9.77 64.31
C LEU A 268 6.07 -11.19 64.66
N ALA A 269 7.35 -11.48 64.44
CA ALA A 269 7.95 -12.77 64.82
C ALA A 269 8.02 -12.94 66.34
N ASP A 270 8.49 -11.91 67.06
CA ASP A 270 8.63 -11.97 68.52
C ASP A 270 7.26 -11.92 69.21
N LEU A 271 6.32 -11.13 68.69
CA LEU A 271 4.93 -11.11 69.16
C LEU A 271 4.24 -12.46 68.93
N THR A 272 4.44 -13.10 67.78
CA THR A 272 3.95 -14.46 67.50
C THR A 272 4.49 -15.45 68.55
N LEU A 273 5.80 -15.45 68.80
CA LEU A 273 6.43 -16.33 69.79
C LEU A 273 5.91 -16.09 71.21
N ALA A 274 5.66 -14.84 71.59
CA ALA A 274 5.07 -14.50 72.89
C ALA A 274 3.63 -15.03 73.02
N LEU A 275 2.81 -14.87 71.98
CA LEU A 275 1.45 -15.40 71.94
C LEU A 275 1.41 -16.94 71.95
N ASP A 276 2.35 -17.60 71.26
CA ASP A 276 2.47 -19.07 71.25
C ASP A 276 2.82 -19.63 72.62
N ASN A 277 3.74 -18.99 73.34
CA ASN A 277 4.12 -19.39 74.70
C ASN A 277 2.94 -19.26 75.67
N GLU A 278 2.15 -18.18 75.57
CA GLU A 278 0.92 -18.00 76.37
C GLU A 278 -0.26 -18.89 75.88
N LEU A 279 -0.22 -19.42 74.65
CA LEU A 279 -1.19 -20.41 74.19
C LEU A 279 -1.01 -21.75 74.91
N LEU A 280 0.23 -22.07 75.31
CA LEU A 280 0.58 -23.26 76.10
C LEU A 280 0.29 -23.12 77.61
N VAL A 281 0.14 -21.89 78.13
CA VAL A 281 -0.13 -21.61 79.55
C VAL A 281 -1.58 -21.13 79.71
N GLY A 282 -2.50 -22.08 79.94
CA GLY A 282 -3.94 -21.79 79.91
C GLY A 282 -4.43 -20.88 81.05
N GLY A 283 -5.23 -19.86 80.70
CA GLY A 283 -6.16 -19.20 81.63
C GLY A 283 -6.28 -17.67 81.56
N ASN A 284 -5.40 -16.98 80.82
CA ASN A 284 -5.33 -15.51 80.82
C ASN A 284 -5.97 -14.87 79.57
N GLY A 285 -6.29 -13.57 79.64
CA GLY A 285 -6.84 -12.81 78.50
C GLY A 285 -5.91 -12.76 77.27
N ILE A 286 -4.62 -13.02 77.45
CA ILE A 286 -3.62 -13.15 76.38
C ILE A 286 -3.92 -14.36 75.49
N HIS A 287 -4.43 -15.46 76.05
CA HIS A 287 -4.83 -16.65 75.31
C HIS A 287 -5.97 -16.33 74.31
N GLN A 288 -6.89 -15.45 74.68
CA GLN A 288 -7.95 -14.98 73.80
C GLN A 288 -7.39 -14.12 72.64
N ALA A 289 -6.38 -13.29 72.90
CA ALA A 289 -5.66 -12.53 71.86
C ALA A 289 -4.89 -13.43 70.90
N ALA A 290 -4.23 -14.49 71.41
CA ALA A 290 -3.53 -15.46 70.58
C ALA A 290 -4.51 -16.20 69.64
N LEU A 291 -5.62 -16.74 70.18
CA LEU A 291 -6.65 -17.42 69.38
C LEU A 291 -7.30 -16.51 68.32
N ILE A 292 -7.57 -15.25 68.65
CA ILE A 292 -8.12 -14.27 67.71
C ILE A 292 -7.10 -13.92 66.61
N SER A 293 -5.82 -13.80 66.95
CA SER A 293 -4.74 -13.58 65.97
C SER A 293 -4.66 -14.76 64.99
N TYR A 294 -4.64 -16.00 65.50
CA TYR A 294 -4.66 -17.21 64.68
C TYR A 294 -5.91 -17.31 63.78
N LYS A 295 -7.09 -16.98 64.30
CA LYS A 295 -8.34 -16.93 63.52
C LYS A 295 -8.23 -15.92 62.37
N ASN A 296 -7.71 -14.72 62.63
CA ASN A 296 -7.56 -13.68 61.62
C ASN A 296 -6.54 -14.08 60.54
N GLU A 297 -5.44 -14.72 60.94
CA GLU A 297 -4.41 -15.24 60.04
C GLU A 297 -4.98 -16.30 59.08
N ILE A 298 -5.72 -17.28 59.59
CA ILE A 298 -6.37 -18.32 58.75
C ILE A 298 -7.33 -17.67 57.75
N GLN A 299 -8.12 -16.68 58.18
CA GLN A 299 -9.04 -15.95 57.29
C GLN A 299 -8.29 -15.16 56.21
N HIS A 300 -7.21 -14.47 56.57
CA HIS A 300 -6.37 -13.73 55.64
C HIS A 300 -5.73 -14.66 54.59
N LEU A 301 -5.15 -15.78 55.02
CA LEU A 301 -4.50 -16.74 54.13
C LEU A 301 -5.48 -17.38 53.14
N VAL A 302 -6.72 -17.70 53.56
CA VAL A 302 -7.76 -18.22 52.64
C VAL A 302 -8.11 -17.20 51.55
N VAL A 303 -8.24 -15.92 51.90
CA VAL A 303 -8.51 -14.84 50.92
C VAL A 303 -7.31 -14.62 49.99
N ALA A 304 -6.09 -14.62 50.53
CA ALA A 304 -4.86 -14.47 49.74
C ALA A 304 -4.64 -15.65 48.79
N GLU A 305 -4.97 -16.88 49.20
CA GLU A 305 -4.89 -18.07 48.36
C GLU A 305 -5.95 -18.05 47.24
N GLN A 306 -7.16 -17.58 47.53
CA GLN A 306 -8.20 -17.37 46.50
C GLN A 306 -7.76 -16.31 45.47
N ALA A 307 -7.24 -15.17 45.92
CA ALA A 307 -6.71 -14.14 45.02
C ALA A 307 -5.53 -14.65 44.17
N CYS A 308 -4.66 -15.52 44.72
CA CYS A 308 -3.62 -16.20 43.95
C CYS A 308 -4.21 -17.10 42.85
N ARG A 309 -5.22 -17.92 43.17
CA ARG A 309 -5.91 -18.79 42.19
C ARG A 309 -6.55 -17.98 41.05
N GLU A 310 -7.22 -16.87 41.38
CA GLU A 310 -7.84 -16.00 40.39
C GLU A 310 -6.80 -15.32 39.50
N ARG A 311 -5.73 -14.76 40.09
CA ARG A 311 -4.59 -14.20 39.34
C ARG A 311 -3.96 -15.21 38.40
N ASP A 312 -3.70 -16.43 38.86
CA ASP A 312 -3.00 -17.44 38.07
C ASP A 312 -3.90 -18.06 36.99
N LYS A 313 -5.22 -18.10 37.23
CA LYS A 313 -6.20 -18.36 36.16
C LYS A 313 -6.19 -17.26 35.10
N VAL A 314 -6.27 -15.98 35.50
CA VAL A 314 -6.26 -14.85 34.55
C VAL A 314 -4.96 -14.80 33.74
N LYS A 315 -3.81 -15.16 34.32
CA LYS A 315 -2.56 -15.34 33.57
C LYS A 315 -2.67 -16.45 32.51
N ALA A 316 -3.19 -17.62 32.88
CA ALA A 316 -3.35 -18.72 31.92
C ALA A 316 -4.35 -18.39 30.80
N ASP A 317 -5.44 -17.67 31.13
CA ASP A 317 -6.42 -17.18 30.15
C ASP A 317 -5.78 -16.11 29.21
N LEU A 318 -4.91 -15.24 29.73
CA LEU A 318 -4.13 -14.27 28.95
C LEU A 318 -3.08 -14.96 28.06
N ASP A 319 -2.28 -15.88 28.58
CA ASP A 319 -1.29 -16.66 27.81
C ASP A 319 -1.95 -17.43 26.65
N LEU A 320 -3.19 -17.91 26.85
CA LEU A 320 -3.99 -18.57 25.82
C LEU A 320 -4.55 -17.57 24.79
N ALA A 321 -4.94 -16.37 25.21
CA ALA A 321 -5.35 -15.30 24.31
C ALA A 321 -4.18 -14.81 23.44
N ASP A 322 -3.00 -14.62 24.03
CA ASP A 322 -1.78 -14.22 23.32
C ASP A 322 -1.32 -15.31 22.33
N GLN A 323 -1.43 -16.59 22.69
CA GLN A 323 -1.20 -17.69 21.74
C GLN A 323 -2.15 -17.67 20.55
N ARG A 324 -3.44 -17.36 20.76
CA ARG A 324 -4.43 -17.20 19.68
C ARG A 324 -4.14 -15.96 18.82
N ASN A 325 -3.79 -14.84 19.44
CA ASN A 325 -3.40 -13.61 18.72
C ASN A 325 -2.17 -13.87 17.84
N LEU A 326 -1.15 -14.57 18.36
CA LEU A 326 0.03 -14.98 17.59
C LEU A 326 -0.28 -15.97 16.45
N GLN A 327 -1.33 -16.80 16.58
CA GLN A 327 -1.81 -17.64 15.48
C GLN A 327 -2.52 -16.82 14.42
N LEU A 328 -3.42 -15.90 14.81
CA LEU A 328 -4.12 -15.01 13.90
C LEU A 328 -3.16 -14.10 13.11
N VAL A 329 -2.15 -13.51 13.77
CA VAL A 329 -1.12 -12.72 13.09
C VAL A 329 -0.38 -13.54 12.03
N ARG A 330 0.04 -14.78 12.35
CA ARG A 330 0.70 -15.66 11.38
C ARG A 330 -0.22 -16.04 10.22
N GLU A 331 -1.48 -16.36 10.51
CA GLU A 331 -2.47 -16.64 9.48
C GLU A 331 -2.74 -15.43 8.57
N VAL A 332 -2.70 -14.21 9.12
CA VAL A 332 -2.81 -12.96 8.37
C VAL A 332 -1.57 -12.77 7.50
N ASP A 333 -0.36 -12.95 8.04
CA ASP A 333 0.91 -12.87 7.28
C ASP A 333 0.95 -13.91 6.14
N ASP A 334 0.56 -15.16 6.39
CA ASP A 334 0.52 -16.25 5.40
C ASP A 334 -0.54 -15.98 4.30
N ARG A 335 -1.70 -15.41 4.66
CA ARG A 335 -2.72 -14.97 3.70
C ARG A 335 -2.24 -13.78 2.86
N HIS A 336 -1.57 -12.80 3.47
CA HIS A 336 -0.98 -11.66 2.75
C HIS A 336 0.10 -12.13 1.76
N ALA A 337 1.04 -12.97 2.19
CA ALA A 337 2.06 -13.54 1.30
C ALA A 337 1.44 -14.35 0.13
N SER A 338 0.39 -15.13 0.41
CA SER A 338 -0.36 -15.85 -0.63
C SER A 338 -1.07 -14.89 -1.59
N MET A 339 -1.67 -13.81 -1.09
CA MET A 339 -2.34 -12.81 -1.92
C MET A 339 -1.35 -11.99 -2.76
N GLU A 340 -0.19 -11.61 -2.20
CA GLU A 340 0.89 -10.94 -2.92
C GLU A 340 1.43 -11.79 -4.07
N THR A 341 1.68 -13.09 -3.84
CA THR A 341 2.14 -13.99 -4.91
C THR A 341 1.09 -14.20 -6.00
N LEU A 342 -0.20 -14.29 -5.64
CA LEU A 342 -1.29 -14.36 -6.61
C LEU A 342 -1.41 -13.05 -7.41
N ASN A 343 -1.40 -11.90 -6.75
CA ASN A 343 -1.45 -10.59 -7.40
C ASN A 343 -0.24 -10.35 -8.31
N GLN A 344 0.96 -10.75 -7.91
CA GLN A 344 2.15 -10.71 -8.78
C GLN A 344 1.95 -11.58 -10.02
N SER A 345 1.48 -12.83 -9.87
CA SER A 345 1.19 -13.69 -11.02
C SER A 345 0.11 -13.14 -11.96
N ARG A 346 -0.88 -12.40 -11.42
CA ARG A 346 -1.89 -11.69 -12.23
C ARG A 346 -1.28 -10.53 -13.00
N ILE A 347 -0.41 -9.73 -12.36
CA ILE A 347 0.32 -8.62 -13.01
C ILE A 347 1.22 -9.17 -14.11
N ASP A 348 1.95 -10.26 -13.86
CA ASP A 348 2.82 -10.90 -14.85
C ASP A 348 2.00 -11.42 -16.05
N LEU A 349 0.85 -12.04 -15.80
CA LEU A 349 -0.07 -12.51 -16.85
C LEU A 349 -0.71 -11.34 -17.64
N GLU A 350 -1.10 -10.25 -16.96
CA GLU A 350 -1.58 -9.02 -17.62
C GLU A 350 -0.49 -8.40 -18.51
N GLN A 351 0.76 -8.42 -18.06
CA GLN A 351 1.90 -7.94 -18.83
C GLN A 351 2.15 -8.82 -20.06
N ASP A 352 2.10 -10.15 -19.90
CA ASP A 352 2.15 -11.13 -20.98
C ASP A 352 1.07 -10.89 -22.05
N PHE A 353 -0.17 -10.59 -21.63
CA PHE A 353 -1.25 -10.22 -22.56
C PHE A 353 -1.02 -8.88 -23.24
N ARG A 354 -0.51 -7.85 -22.54
CA ARG A 354 -0.16 -6.55 -23.13
C ARG A 354 0.95 -6.70 -24.18
N ASP A 355 1.95 -7.53 -23.91
CA ASP A 355 3.08 -7.76 -24.81
C ASP A 355 2.67 -8.59 -26.03
N ARG A 356 1.78 -9.59 -25.86
CA ARG A 356 1.15 -10.29 -27.01
C ARG A 356 0.27 -9.37 -27.85
N LEU A 357 -0.49 -8.46 -27.22
CA LEU A 357 -1.34 -7.49 -27.93
C LEU A 357 -0.52 -6.45 -28.69
N THR A 358 0.60 -5.98 -28.13
CA THR A 358 1.50 -5.06 -28.86
C THR A 358 2.23 -5.77 -30.00
N ALA A 359 2.67 -7.02 -29.81
CA ALA A 359 3.23 -7.84 -30.89
C ALA A 359 2.23 -8.04 -32.04
N LEU A 360 0.99 -8.49 -31.75
CA LEU A 360 -0.06 -8.69 -32.76
C LEU A 360 -0.43 -7.38 -33.49
N ARG A 361 -0.48 -6.24 -32.79
CA ARG A 361 -0.67 -4.93 -33.43
C ARG A 361 0.47 -4.61 -34.38
N SER A 362 1.72 -4.77 -33.95
CA SER A 362 2.88 -4.51 -34.80
C SER A 362 2.95 -5.43 -36.03
N GLN A 363 2.52 -6.69 -35.90
CA GLN A 363 2.40 -7.61 -37.03
C GLN A 363 1.28 -7.17 -37.99
N SER A 364 0.10 -6.82 -37.48
CA SER A 364 -1.01 -6.32 -38.31
C SER A 364 -0.66 -5.00 -39.01
N GLU A 365 0.10 -4.11 -38.37
CA GLU A 365 0.63 -2.88 -38.97
C GLU A 365 1.63 -3.21 -40.09
N GLN A 366 2.55 -4.15 -39.88
CA GLN A 366 3.50 -4.62 -40.91
C GLN A 366 2.79 -5.30 -42.11
N GLU A 367 1.79 -6.14 -41.85
CA GLU A 367 0.99 -6.78 -42.91
C GLU A 367 0.18 -5.74 -43.70
N SER A 368 -0.41 -4.75 -43.01
CA SER A 368 -1.12 -3.64 -43.66
C SER A 368 -0.18 -2.75 -44.49
N GLU A 369 1.04 -2.49 -44.00
CA GLU A 369 2.04 -1.71 -44.74
C GLU A 369 2.55 -2.49 -45.97
N ALA A 370 2.79 -3.80 -45.83
CA ALA A 370 3.18 -4.66 -46.94
C ALA A 370 2.11 -4.72 -48.04
N LEU A 371 0.83 -4.86 -47.66
CA LEU A 371 -0.30 -4.79 -48.59
C LEU A 371 -0.42 -3.43 -49.26
N LEU A 372 -0.28 -2.33 -48.52
CA LEU A 372 -0.29 -0.97 -49.09
C LEU A 372 0.81 -0.81 -50.14
N GLN A 373 2.05 -1.21 -49.81
CA GLN A 373 3.17 -1.16 -50.75
C GLN A 373 2.95 -2.06 -51.97
N GLN A 374 2.25 -3.19 -51.85
CA GLN A 374 1.90 -4.02 -53.01
C GLN A 374 0.87 -3.33 -53.90
N VAL A 375 -0.19 -2.75 -53.33
CA VAL A 375 -1.19 -1.97 -54.06
C VAL A 375 -0.57 -0.75 -54.74
N GLU A 376 0.41 -0.09 -54.12
CA GLU A 376 1.15 1.00 -54.75
C GLU A 376 1.98 0.53 -55.95
N ARG A 377 2.69 -0.60 -55.85
CA ARG A 377 3.43 -1.20 -56.98
C ARG A 377 2.49 -1.59 -58.14
N GLU A 378 1.34 -2.19 -57.83
CA GLU A 378 0.33 -2.57 -58.83
C GLU A 378 -0.31 -1.34 -59.49
N ARG A 379 -0.62 -0.29 -58.71
CA ARG A 379 -1.07 1.01 -59.23
C ARG A 379 -0.05 1.61 -60.18
N ASP A 380 1.22 1.65 -59.77
CA ASP A 380 2.28 2.30 -60.55
C ASP A 380 2.52 1.53 -61.86
N ALA A 381 2.52 0.18 -61.84
CA ALA A 381 2.58 -0.64 -63.05
C ALA A 381 1.38 -0.42 -64.00
N LEU A 382 0.15 -0.39 -63.48
CA LEU A 382 -1.04 -0.07 -64.28
C LEU A 382 -0.98 1.37 -64.84
N GLN A 383 -0.36 2.29 -64.11
CA GLN A 383 -0.19 3.68 -64.54
C GLN A 383 0.91 3.84 -65.61
N GLU A 384 1.90 2.94 -65.66
CA GLU A 384 2.84 2.79 -66.77
C GLU A 384 2.15 2.16 -68.01
N GLU A 385 1.36 1.10 -67.84
CA GLU A 385 0.58 0.50 -68.93
C GLU A 385 -0.41 1.50 -69.56
N LEU A 386 -1.12 2.28 -68.74
CA LEU A 386 -2.01 3.35 -69.23
C LEU A 386 -1.27 4.47 -69.96
N GLN A 387 0.00 4.75 -69.62
CA GLN A 387 0.82 5.69 -70.38
C GLN A 387 1.24 5.10 -71.73
N LEU A 388 1.62 3.82 -71.76
CA LEU A 388 1.95 3.10 -72.99
C LEU A 388 0.75 3.05 -73.96
N LEU A 389 -0.44 2.69 -73.44
CA LEU A 389 -1.66 2.64 -74.24
C LEU A 389 -2.07 4.02 -74.78
N ARG A 390 -1.87 5.10 -74.01
CA ARG A 390 -2.10 6.47 -74.50
C ARG A 390 -1.09 6.90 -75.57
N ALA A 391 0.15 6.43 -75.50
CA ALA A 391 1.13 6.67 -76.56
C ALA A 391 0.72 5.95 -77.86
N GLN A 392 0.31 4.68 -77.76
CA GLN A 392 -0.23 3.92 -78.90
C GLN A 392 -1.52 4.52 -79.46
N GLU A 393 -2.41 5.03 -78.62
CA GLU A 393 -3.61 5.75 -79.06
C GLU A 393 -3.25 7.03 -79.84
N ALA A 394 -2.24 7.77 -79.40
CA ALA A 394 -1.75 8.96 -80.10
C ALA A 394 -1.11 8.60 -81.46
N GLU A 395 -0.30 7.54 -81.53
CA GLU A 395 0.27 7.03 -82.79
C GLU A 395 -0.85 6.63 -83.79
N LEU A 396 -1.86 5.88 -83.33
CA LEU A 396 -3.00 5.49 -84.16
C LEU A 396 -3.89 6.69 -84.57
N GLN A 397 -4.00 7.72 -83.74
CA GLN A 397 -4.69 8.96 -84.11
C GLN A 397 -3.92 9.73 -85.19
N GLU A 398 -2.58 9.72 -85.17
CA GLU A 398 -1.75 10.31 -86.22
C GLU A 398 -1.89 9.53 -87.54
N ASP A 399 -1.82 8.20 -87.50
CA ASP A 399 -2.08 7.31 -88.65
C ASP A 399 -3.47 7.54 -89.27
N LEU A 400 -4.51 7.75 -88.45
CA LEU A 400 -5.86 8.07 -88.92
C LEU A 400 -5.95 9.46 -89.56
N CYS A 401 -5.21 10.45 -89.05
CA CYS A 401 -5.12 11.77 -89.66
C CYS A 401 -4.39 11.72 -91.01
N ASP A 402 -3.31 10.94 -91.11
CA ASP A 402 -2.58 10.70 -92.35
C ASP A 402 -3.45 9.96 -93.38
N ASN A 403 -4.23 8.96 -92.97
CA ASN A 403 -5.22 8.32 -93.85
C ASN A 403 -6.30 9.33 -94.33
N SER A 404 -6.84 10.18 -93.46
CA SER A 404 -7.78 11.23 -93.86
C SER A 404 -7.16 12.20 -94.87
N ARG A 405 -5.89 12.58 -94.70
CA ARG A 405 -5.16 13.43 -95.66
C ARG A 405 -4.96 12.72 -97.00
N LEU A 406 -4.62 11.43 -96.99
CA LEU A 406 -4.50 10.61 -98.20
C LEU A 406 -5.84 10.40 -98.91
N GLU A 407 -6.96 10.28 -98.19
CA GLU A 407 -8.31 10.23 -98.77
C GLU A 407 -8.69 11.57 -99.42
N GLU A 408 -8.37 12.70 -98.79
CA GLU A 408 -8.54 14.03 -99.40
C GLU A 408 -7.71 14.18 -100.68
N GLU A 409 -6.42 13.80 -100.65
CA GLU A 409 -5.55 13.81 -101.82
C GLU A 409 -6.08 12.89 -102.95
N LEU A 410 -6.53 11.68 -102.62
CA LEU A 410 -7.15 10.74 -103.56
C LEU A 410 -8.44 11.31 -104.15
N SER A 411 -9.26 11.99 -103.35
CA SER A 411 -10.46 12.66 -103.84
C SER A 411 -10.13 13.79 -104.82
N SER A 412 -9.07 14.57 -104.54
CA SER A 412 -8.56 15.64 -105.42
C SER A 412 -8.03 15.08 -106.74
N VAL A 413 -7.27 13.98 -106.70
CA VAL A 413 -6.79 13.26 -107.89
C VAL A 413 -7.96 12.69 -108.69
N LYS A 414 -8.97 12.11 -108.02
CA LYS A 414 -10.18 11.57 -108.66
C LYS A 414 -11.00 12.68 -109.34
N MET A 415 -11.16 13.85 -108.72
CA MET A 415 -11.80 15.01 -109.36
C MET A 415 -11.05 15.43 -110.62
N LYS A 416 -9.72 15.61 -110.54
CA LYS A 416 -8.87 15.93 -111.71
C LYS A 416 -8.95 14.86 -112.81
N LEU A 417 -9.05 13.58 -112.45
CA LEU A 417 -9.26 12.50 -113.40
C LEU A 417 -10.61 12.65 -114.10
N THR A 418 -11.71 12.86 -113.38
CA THR A 418 -13.03 13.07 -114.01
C THR A 418 -13.10 14.34 -114.87
N GLU A 419 -12.37 15.40 -114.50
CA GLU A 419 -12.21 16.59 -115.33
C GLU A 419 -11.46 16.27 -116.63
N ALA A 420 -10.34 15.54 -116.54
CA ALA A 420 -9.57 15.07 -117.68
C ALA A 420 -10.40 14.13 -118.58
N GLU A 421 -11.11 13.15 -118.02
CA GLU A 421 -12.06 12.28 -118.73
C GLU A 421 -13.16 13.10 -119.41
N SER A 422 -13.71 14.14 -118.75
CA SER A 422 -14.69 15.02 -119.37
C SER A 422 -14.11 15.80 -120.55
N SER A 423 -12.82 16.16 -120.49
CA SER A 423 -12.09 16.81 -121.57
C SER A 423 -11.80 15.86 -122.74
N VAL A 424 -11.43 14.60 -122.45
CA VAL A 424 -11.26 13.55 -123.46
C VAL A 424 -12.58 13.25 -124.14
N ASN A 425 -13.67 13.10 -123.38
CA ASN A 425 -15.01 12.91 -123.93
C ASN A 425 -15.50 14.12 -124.75
N LYS A 426 -15.05 15.35 -124.46
CA LYS A 426 -15.27 16.52 -125.32
C LYS A 426 -14.47 16.40 -126.61
N LEU A 427 -13.16 16.22 -126.53
CA LEU A 427 -12.29 16.04 -127.70
C LEU A 427 -12.71 14.86 -128.59
N GLN A 428 -13.26 13.81 -128.01
CA GLN A 428 -13.78 12.65 -128.74
C GLN A 428 -15.11 12.98 -129.44
N ARG A 429 -16.04 13.69 -128.77
CA ARG A 429 -17.23 14.24 -129.44
C ARG A 429 -16.88 15.25 -130.54
N ASP A 430 -15.86 16.08 -130.33
CA ASP A 430 -15.37 17.03 -131.32
C ASP A 430 -14.73 16.30 -132.52
N LEU A 431 -14.02 15.19 -132.28
CA LEU A 431 -13.50 14.30 -133.32
C LEU A 431 -14.61 13.56 -134.07
N ASP A 432 -15.60 13.01 -133.38
CA ASP A 432 -16.74 12.31 -133.98
C ASP A 432 -17.60 13.29 -134.80
N GLN A 433 -17.80 14.52 -134.31
CA GLN A 433 -18.45 15.59 -135.07
C GLN A 433 -17.61 15.96 -136.30
N LEU A 434 -16.29 16.08 -136.18
CA LEU A 434 -15.42 16.37 -137.33
C LEU A 434 -15.40 15.21 -138.33
N LEU A 435 -15.47 13.95 -137.89
CA LEU A 435 -15.63 12.79 -138.76
C LEU A 435 -17.02 12.78 -139.43
N HIS A 436 -18.08 13.14 -138.71
CA HIS A 436 -19.43 13.28 -139.27
C HIS A 436 -19.50 14.43 -140.30
N ASP A 437 -18.90 15.58 -140.02
CA ASP A 437 -18.83 16.71 -140.96
C ASP A 437 -17.96 16.39 -142.20
N LYS A 438 -17.02 15.43 -142.10
CA LYS A 438 -16.16 14.96 -143.19
C LYS A 438 -16.76 13.81 -144.01
N PHE A 439 -17.55 12.93 -143.41
CA PHE A 439 -17.96 11.64 -143.98
C PHE A 439 -19.47 11.32 -143.86
N GLY A 440 -20.25 12.14 -143.15
CA GLY A 440 -21.66 11.89 -142.79
C GLY A 440 -22.71 12.23 -143.85
N SER A 441 -22.32 12.56 -145.09
CA SER A 441 -23.25 12.88 -146.19
C SER A 441 -23.69 11.66 -147.02
N LEU A 442 -23.55 10.45 -146.48
CA LEU A 442 -23.97 9.19 -147.12
C LEU A 442 -25.02 8.47 -146.26
N ASP A 443 -26.28 8.66 -146.60
CA ASP A 443 -27.43 7.95 -146.00
C ASP A 443 -27.60 6.56 -146.65
N PRO A 444 -27.48 5.44 -145.91
CA PRO A 444 -27.26 4.11 -146.50
C PRO A 444 -28.57 3.35 -146.80
N ALA A 445 -29.31 3.81 -147.81
CA ALA A 445 -30.45 3.07 -148.37
C ALA A 445 -30.11 2.44 -149.74
N GLY A 446 -29.23 1.43 -149.77
CA GLY A 446 -28.83 0.76 -151.02
C GLY A 446 -27.96 -0.48 -150.83
N ALA A 447 -28.54 -1.65 -151.08
CA ALA A 447 -27.98 -2.99 -150.86
C ALA A 447 -26.51 -3.19 -151.30
N GLY A 448 -25.68 -3.67 -150.35
CA GLY A 448 -24.34 -4.20 -150.59
C GLY A 448 -23.89 -5.07 -149.41
N LEU A 449 -23.55 -6.34 -149.67
CA LEU A 449 -23.24 -7.34 -148.65
C LEU A 449 -22.03 -6.93 -147.78
N SER A 450 -22.22 -6.83 -146.46
CA SER A 450 -21.14 -6.57 -145.51
C SER A 450 -20.54 -7.87 -144.93
N HIS A 451 -19.27 -7.84 -144.56
CA HIS A 451 -18.46 -9.03 -144.23
C HIS A 451 -18.92 -9.83 -143.01
N GLU A 452 -19.77 -9.26 -142.17
CA GLU A 452 -20.13 -9.77 -140.83
C GLU A 452 -20.97 -11.07 -140.90
N GLU A 453 -21.86 -11.19 -141.88
CA GLU A 453 -22.68 -12.40 -142.09
C GLU A 453 -21.82 -13.59 -142.55
N ARG A 454 -20.81 -13.35 -143.39
CA ARG A 454 -19.87 -14.39 -143.86
C ARG A 454 -18.98 -14.94 -142.76
N PHE A 455 -18.54 -14.11 -141.81
CA PHE A 455 -17.82 -14.61 -140.64
C PHE A 455 -18.72 -15.44 -139.72
N SER A 456 -20.00 -15.08 -139.60
CA SER A 456 -20.98 -15.85 -138.81
C SER A 456 -21.27 -17.23 -139.40
N GLU A 457 -21.27 -17.39 -140.73
CA GLU A 457 -21.40 -18.70 -141.39
C GLU A 457 -20.14 -19.56 -141.21
N ILE A 458 -18.94 -19.00 -141.43
CA ILE A 458 -17.67 -19.73 -141.29
C ILE A 458 -17.46 -20.26 -139.85
N VAL A 459 -17.87 -19.49 -138.83
CA VAL A 459 -17.81 -19.94 -137.42
C VAL A 459 -18.77 -21.10 -137.17
N LYS A 460 -20.01 -21.01 -137.64
CA LYS A 460 -21.02 -22.09 -137.48
C LYS A 460 -20.61 -23.37 -138.21
N GLU A 461 -19.98 -23.26 -139.36
CA GLU A 461 -19.50 -24.42 -140.14
C GLU A 461 -18.28 -25.10 -139.48
N TYR A 462 -17.40 -24.34 -138.82
CA TYR A 462 -16.33 -24.89 -137.97
C TYR A 462 -16.86 -25.57 -136.69
N GLU A 463 -17.85 -24.98 -136.01
CA GLU A 463 -18.45 -25.57 -134.80
C GLU A 463 -19.17 -26.91 -135.08
N LEU A 464 -19.79 -27.05 -136.26
CA LEU A 464 -20.41 -28.30 -136.70
C LEU A 464 -19.41 -29.38 -137.13
N GLN A 465 -18.24 -29.01 -137.66
CA GLN A 465 -17.20 -29.97 -138.04
C GLN A 465 -16.42 -30.54 -136.85
N CYS A 466 -16.46 -29.91 -135.67
CA CYS A 466 -15.74 -30.36 -134.48
C CYS A 466 -16.49 -31.37 -133.58
N ARG A 467 -17.68 -31.86 -133.95
CA ARG A 467 -18.54 -32.65 -133.04
C ARG A 467 -18.80 -34.12 -133.36
N ASP A 468 -18.56 -34.60 -134.58
CA ASP A 468 -18.84 -35.99 -134.96
C ASP A 468 -17.58 -36.75 -135.42
N SER A 469 -16.82 -37.29 -134.46
CA SER A 469 -15.83 -38.35 -134.65
C SER A 469 -15.52 -39.08 -133.32
N ASP A 470 -16.35 -40.07 -132.97
CA ASP A 470 -15.99 -41.36 -132.34
C ASP A 470 -15.04 -41.37 -131.11
N MET A 471 -15.45 -41.73 -129.88
CA MET A 471 -15.84 -43.11 -129.49
C MET A 471 -16.26 -43.28 -128.01
N LYS A 472 -17.37 -44.00 -127.80
CA LYS A 472 -17.70 -44.96 -126.70
C LYS A 472 -17.48 -44.61 -125.20
N ARG A 473 -18.60 -44.61 -124.45
CA ARG A 473 -19.01 -45.80 -123.64
C ARG A 473 -20.52 -45.81 -123.31
N SER A 474 -21.09 -47.02 -123.36
CA SER A 474 -22.41 -47.54 -122.90
C SER A 474 -23.07 -46.83 -121.70
N SER A 475 -24.40 -46.82 -121.48
CA SER A 475 -25.58 -47.55 -122.03
C SER A 475 -26.87 -46.88 -121.49
N SER A 476 -27.93 -46.58 -122.27
CA SER A 476 -29.09 -47.45 -122.64
C SER A 476 -29.94 -48.00 -121.47
N PRO A 477 -31.28 -48.23 -121.62
CA PRO A 477 -32.24 -47.60 -122.56
C PRO A 477 -33.73 -47.46 -122.07
N LEU A 478 -34.59 -46.83 -122.91
CA LEU A 478 -36.00 -47.15 -123.31
C LEU A 478 -37.07 -47.67 -122.31
N VAL A 479 -38.40 -47.55 -122.51
CA VAL A 479 -39.34 -46.64 -123.24
C VAL A 479 -40.77 -47.11 -122.88
N ARG A 480 -41.80 -46.25 -122.98
CA ARG A 480 -43.19 -46.75 -123.18
C ARG A 480 -43.96 -45.94 -124.23
N LYS A 481 -44.37 -46.62 -125.30
CA LYS A 481 -45.21 -46.13 -126.41
C LYS A 481 -46.66 -46.61 -126.26
N LYS A 482 -47.63 -45.76 -126.65
CA LYS A 482 -49.00 -46.03 -127.14
C LYS A 482 -49.45 -44.73 -127.84
N LEU A 483 -50.25 -44.68 -128.92
CA LEU A 483 -50.88 -45.67 -129.81
C LEU A 483 -51.11 -44.99 -131.19
N GLN A 484 -51.46 -45.75 -132.23
CA GLN A 484 -51.88 -45.23 -133.57
C GLN A 484 -53.34 -44.71 -133.53
N PRO A 485 -53.90 -44.11 -134.61
CA PRO A 485 -54.37 -44.90 -135.77
C PRO A 485 -54.16 -44.24 -137.16
N VAL A 486 -54.17 -45.05 -138.23
CA VAL A 486 -54.47 -44.66 -139.62
C VAL A 486 -55.30 -45.80 -140.24
N ASP A 487 -56.27 -45.44 -141.07
CA ASP A 487 -57.35 -46.32 -141.56
C ASP A 487 -57.12 -46.88 -142.99
N GLU A 488 -57.97 -47.80 -143.41
CA GLU A 488 -57.89 -48.67 -144.59
C GLU A 488 -57.95 -47.97 -145.98
N THR A 489 -57.30 -48.53 -147.02
CA THR A 489 -57.98 -49.27 -148.13
C THR A 489 -57.07 -49.72 -149.30
N LEU A 490 -57.25 -50.99 -149.73
CA LEU A 490 -57.34 -51.57 -151.10
C LEU A 490 -56.61 -50.88 -152.31
N GLY A 491 -56.00 -51.57 -153.27
CA GLY A 491 -55.76 -53.02 -153.47
C GLY A 491 -55.52 -53.42 -154.95
N SER A 492 -55.05 -54.67 -155.15
CA SER A 492 -55.05 -55.48 -156.39
C SER A 492 -54.07 -55.17 -157.55
N LEU A 493 -53.53 -56.26 -158.14
CA LEU A 493 -52.67 -56.28 -159.32
C LEU A 493 -52.91 -57.62 -160.06
N ASP A 494 -53.33 -57.58 -161.32
CA ASP A 494 -53.39 -58.70 -162.28
C ASP A 494 -53.60 -58.06 -163.69
N ARG A 495 -53.19 -58.60 -164.84
CA ARG A 495 -52.83 -59.98 -165.19
C ARG A 495 -52.04 -60.02 -166.51
N VAL A 496 -51.20 -61.04 -166.72
CA VAL A 496 -50.50 -61.32 -168.00
C VAL A 496 -51.09 -62.56 -168.67
N SER A 497 -51.30 -62.58 -170.00
CA SER A 497 -51.34 -63.84 -170.76
C SER A 497 -51.21 -63.71 -172.29
N GLY A 498 -50.42 -64.61 -172.86
CA GLY A 498 -50.52 -65.21 -174.20
C GLY A 498 -49.80 -66.58 -174.13
N PRO A 499 -49.59 -67.35 -175.22
CA PRO A 499 -50.12 -67.26 -176.58
C PRO A 499 -50.88 -68.57 -176.98
N ALA A 500 -50.84 -68.96 -178.26
CA ALA A 500 -51.70 -70.01 -178.86
C ALA A 500 -51.15 -71.47 -178.84
N VAL A 501 -52.02 -72.40 -179.28
CA VAL A 501 -51.77 -73.68 -180.01
C VAL A 501 -52.30 -74.99 -179.36
N SER A 502 -53.41 -75.48 -179.92
CA SER A 502 -53.75 -76.88 -180.27
C SER A 502 -53.54 -78.06 -179.28
N ILE A 503 -54.52 -78.29 -178.40
CA ILE A 503 -55.24 -79.56 -178.06
C ILE A 503 -54.46 -80.84 -177.64
N GLN A 504 -53.13 -80.97 -177.79
CA GLN A 504 -52.37 -82.14 -177.27
C GLN A 504 -51.51 -81.83 -176.03
N THR A 505 -51.48 -80.59 -175.56
CA THR A 505 -50.66 -80.12 -174.42
C THR A 505 -51.39 -80.09 -173.07
N GLU A 506 -52.72 -80.27 -173.06
CA GLU A 506 -53.57 -80.00 -171.89
C GLU A 506 -53.40 -81.02 -170.75
N LEU A 507 -53.09 -82.29 -171.06
CA LEU A 507 -52.96 -83.36 -170.05
C LEU A 507 -51.67 -83.27 -169.21
N ALA A 508 -50.60 -82.69 -169.74
CA ALA A 508 -49.31 -82.60 -169.06
C ALA A 508 -49.22 -81.41 -168.08
N LEU A 509 -49.95 -80.33 -168.34
CA LEU A 509 -49.91 -79.13 -167.51
C LEU A 509 -50.59 -79.34 -166.14
N GLU A 510 -51.70 -80.09 -166.11
CA GLU A 510 -52.48 -80.31 -164.89
C GLU A 510 -51.68 -81.09 -163.83
N GLN A 511 -50.88 -82.08 -164.24
CA GLN A 511 -50.00 -82.84 -163.34
C GLN A 511 -48.89 -81.96 -162.74
N LEU A 512 -48.30 -81.05 -163.52
CA LEU A 512 -47.25 -80.15 -163.03
C LEU A 512 -47.81 -79.14 -162.01
N LYS A 513 -49.00 -78.61 -162.28
CA LYS A 513 -49.71 -77.63 -161.45
C LYS A 513 -50.09 -78.20 -160.06
N GLN A 514 -50.49 -79.47 -160.02
CA GLN A 514 -50.79 -80.17 -158.76
C GLN A 514 -49.55 -80.32 -157.88
N LYS A 515 -48.39 -80.66 -158.47
CA LYS A 515 -47.11 -80.75 -157.76
C LYS A 515 -46.64 -79.38 -157.25
N HIS A 516 -46.75 -78.34 -158.08
CA HIS A 516 -46.38 -76.97 -157.71
C HIS A 516 -47.21 -76.45 -156.51
N ASN A 517 -48.50 -76.75 -156.45
CA ASN A 517 -49.35 -76.39 -155.29
C ASN A 517 -48.94 -77.11 -153.99
N GLN A 518 -48.47 -78.37 -154.06
CA GLN A 518 -47.97 -79.09 -152.88
C GLN A 518 -46.65 -78.49 -152.37
N GLU A 519 -45.73 -78.14 -153.27
CA GLU A 519 -44.47 -77.48 -152.95
C GLU A 519 -44.72 -76.09 -152.32
N LEU A 520 -45.66 -75.30 -152.85
CA LEU A 520 -46.09 -74.02 -152.27
C LEU A 520 -46.70 -74.15 -150.86
N GLN A 521 -47.53 -75.17 -150.62
CA GLN A 521 -48.10 -75.42 -149.28
C GLN A 521 -47.03 -75.81 -148.26
N GLN A 522 -46.07 -76.66 -148.64
CA GLN A 522 -44.95 -77.00 -147.75
C GLN A 522 -44.09 -75.78 -147.43
N LEU A 523 -43.78 -74.95 -148.44
CA LEU A 523 -43.01 -73.72 -148.25
C LEU A 523 -43.75 -72.71 -147.35
N HIS A 524 -45.06 -72.57 -147.51
CA HIS A 524 -45.90 -71.70 -146.68
C HIS A 524 -45.87 -72.13 -145.21
N ILE A 525 -46.06 -73.42 -144.91
CA ILE A 525 -45.99 -73.97 -143.55
C ILE A 525 -44.58 -73.80 -142.96
N GLN A 526 -43.51 -73.96 -143.75
CA GLN A 526 -42.14 -73.70 -143.28
C GLN A 526 -41.93 -72.23 -142.93
N LEU A 527 -42.35 -71.31 -143.80
CA LEU A 527 -42.22 -69.87 -143.57
C LEU A 527 -43.05 -69.42 -142.37
N GLU A 528 -44.30 -69.88 -142.25
CA GLU A 528 -45.20 -69.53 -141.15
C GLU A 528 -44.69 -70.09 -139.81
N THR A 529 -44.19 -71.34 -139.77
CA THR A 529 -43.58 -71.89 -138.55
C THR A 529 -42.24 -71.22 -138.21
N GLN A 530 -41.48 -70.71 -139.18
CA GLN A 530 -40.30 -69.90 -138.90
C GLN A 530 -40.68 -68.53 -138.29
N VAL A 531 -41.62 -67.82 -138.91
CA VAL A 531 -42.13 -66.54 -138.39
C VAL A 531 -42.72 -66.70 -136.98
N GLN A 532 -43.44 -67.79 -136.71
CA GLN A 532 -43.94 -68.08 -135.35
C GLN A 532 -42.82 -68.38 -134.34
N ARG A 533 -41.73 -69.08 -134.74
CA ARG A 533 -40.56 -69.28 -133.86
C ARG A 533 -39.86 -67.96 -133.55
N GLU A 534 -39.54 -67.16 -134.57
CA GLU A 534 -38.89 -65.85 -134.39
C GLU A 534 -39.74 -64.91 -133.52
N ARG A 535 -41.06 -64.93 -133.70
CA ARG A 535 -42.02 -64.21 -132.86
C ARG A 535 -42.01 -64.69 -131.41
N ALA A 536 -42.00 -66.00 -131.17
CA ALA A 536 -41.96 -66.59 -129.83
C ALA A 536 -40.61 -66.34 -129.11
N GLU A 537 -39.49 -66.38 -129.83
CA GLU A 537 -38.17 -66.04 -129.31
C GLU A 537 -38.08 -64.56 -128.91
N LEU A 538 -38.61 -63.65 -129.74
CA LEU A 538 -38.73 -62.23 -129.40
C LEU A 538 -39.63 -62.02 -128.17
N GLU A 539 -40.81 -62.66 -128.11
CA GLU A 539 -41.70 -62.58 -126.94
C GLU A 539 -41.01 -63.12 -125.66
N GLN A 540 -40.26 -64.22 -125.76
CA GLN A 540 -39.49 -64.75 -124.63
C GLN A 540 -38.34 -63.82 -124.20
N ASN A 541 -37.66 -63.18 -125.16
CA ASN A 541 -36.61 -62.21 -124.89
C ASN A 541 -37.16 -60.96 -124.19
N PHE A 542 -38.27 -60.40 -124.67
CA PHE A 542 -38.94 -59.28 -124.01
C PHE A 542 -39.48 -59.67 -122.63
N ALA A 543 -40.06 -60.86 -122.45
CA ALA A 543 -40.49 -61.34 -121.14
C ALA A 543 -39.33 -61.44 -120.15
N ARG A 544 -38.16 -61.94 -120.59
CA ARG A 544 -36.94 -62.03 -119.77
C ARG A 544 -36.40 -60.65 -119.40
N GLU A 545 -36.36 -59.71 -120.35
CA GLU A 545 -35.89 -58.34 -120.11
C GLU A 545 -36.83 -57.57 -119.17
N ILE A 546 -38.15 -57.75 -119.31
CA ILE A 546 -39.16 -57.20 -118.39
C ILE A 546 -38.96 -57.77 -116.98
N SER A 547 -38.80 -59.09 -116.80
CA SER A 547 -38.51 -59.68 -115.49
C SER A 547 -37.21 -59.14 -114.88
N ASN A 548 -36.14 -59.01 -115.67
CA ASN A 548 -34.86 -58.46 -115.22
C ASN A 548 -34.95 -56.96 -114.85
N LEU A 549 -35.88 -56.20 -115.46
CA LEU A 549 -36.16 -54.82 -115.09
C LEU A 549 -36.96 -54.76 -113.78
N VAL A 550 -38.04 -55.55 -113.69
CA VAL A 550 -38.88 -55.64 -112.48
C VAL A 550 -38.07 -56.06 -111.27
N GLN A 551 -37.20 -57.07 -111.39
CA GLN A 551 -36.37 -57.55 -110.28
C GLN A 551 -35.35 -56.50 -109.81
N ARG A 552 -34.76 -55.72 -110.73
CA ARG A 552 -33.86 -54.61 -110.36
C ARG A 552 -34.60 -53.49 -109.65
N LEU A 553 -35.76 -53.09 -110.18
CA LEU A 553 -36.61 -52.06 -109.58
C LEU A 553 -37.17 -52.50 -108.22
N SER A 554 -37.45 -53.79 -108.00
CA SER A 554 -37.84 -54.28 -106.68
C SER A 554 -36.67 -54.28 -105.69
N SER A 555 -35.46 -54.69 -106.10
CA SER A 555 -34.29 -54.62 -105.21
C SER A 555 -33.87 -53.18 -104.87
N GLU A 556 -33.96 -52.26 -105.83
CA GLU A 556 -33.68 -50.84 -105.63
C GLU A 556 -34.72 -50.21 -104.68
N LYS A 557 -36.00 -50.55 -104.86
CA LYS A 557 -37.07 -50.16 -103.94
C LYS A 557 -36.82 -50.71 -102.52
N GLU A 558 -36.53 -51.99 -102.36
CA GLU A 558 -36.27 -52.62 -101.06
C GLU A 558 -35.04 -52.01 -100.36
N GLN A 559 -33.99 -51.69 -101.12
CA GLN A 559 -32.81 -51.00 -100.60
C GLN A 559 -33.16 -49.58 -100.11
N LEU A 560 -33.89 -48.79 -100.90
CA LEU A 560 -34.31 -47.44 -100.51
C LEU A 560 -35.27 -47.46 -99.31
N GLU A 561 -36.16 -48.45 -99.22
CA GLU A 561 -37.04 -48.64 -98.04
C GLU A 561 -36.22 -49.01 -96.78
N ALA A 562 -35.15 -49.79 -96.91
CA ALA A 562 -34.25 -50.12 -95.80
C ALA A 562 -33.38 -48.94 -95.36
N GLU A 563 -32.83 -48.17 -96.31
CA GLU A 563 -32.06 -46.95 -96.04
C GLU A 563 -32.94 -45.88 -95.37
N LEU A 564 -34.18 -45.71 -95.82
CA LEU A 564 -35.15 -44.80 -95.19
C LEU A 564 -35.51 -45.24 -93.76
N ARG A 565 -35.72 -46.55 -93.52
CA ARG A 565 -35.95 -47.07 -92.16
C ARG A 565 -34.76 -46.80 -91.25
N LEU A 566 -33.54 -47.12 -91.68
CA LEU A 566 -32.34 -46.89 -90.88
C LEU A 566 -32.09 -45.40 -90.60
N LYS A 567 -32.47 -44.51 -91.53
CA LYS A 567 -32.48 -43.05 -91.29
C LYS A 567 -33.53 -42.63 -90.27
N MET A 568 -34.73 -43.20 -90.35
CA MET A 568 -35.80 -42.91 -89.39
C MET A 568 -35.46 -43.43 -87.98
N ASP A 569 -34.84 -44.61 -87.86
CA ASP A 569 -34.34 -45.14 -86.58
C ASP A 569 -33.22 -44.26 -86.00
N GLN A 570 -32.32 -43.72 -86.85
CA GLN A 570 -31.31 -42.74 -86.43
C GLN A 570 -31.93 -41.43 -85.92
N GLU A 571 -32.96 -40.90 -86.59
CA GLU A 571 -33.67 -39.70 -86.17
C GLU A 571 -34.43 -39.92 -84.85
N VAL A 572 -35.13 -41.06 -84.70
CA VAL A 572 -35.83 -41.42 -83.45
C VAL A 572 -34.84 -41.50 -82.28
N MET A 573 -33.68 -42.13 -82.47
CA MET A 573 -32.66 -42.23 -81.43
C MET A 573 -32.13 -40.84 -81.00
N LEU A 574 -31.83 -39.96 -81.96
CA LEU A 574 -31.42 -38.58 -81.67
C LEU A 574 -32.52 -37.75 -80.97
N VAL A 575 -33.79 -37.96 -81.34
CA VAL A 575 -34.93 -37.33 -80.65
C VAL A 575 -35.04 -37.82 -79.21
N THR A 576 -34.92 -39.13 -78.95
CA THR A 576 -34.96 -39.67 -77.57
C THR A 576 -33.83 -39.12 -76.69
N GLN A 577 -32.60 -39.01 -77.22
CA GLN A 577 -31.48 -38.40 -76.48
C GLN A 577 -31.71 -36.92 -76.19
N LEU A 578 -32.30 -36.17 -77.12
CA LEU A 578 -32.68 -34.77 -76.90
C LEU A 578 -33.80 -34.62 -75.88
N GLU A 579 -34.74 -35.57 -75.80
CA GLU A 579 -35.80 -35.58 -74.80
C GLU A 579 -35.29 -35.96 -73.40
N GLU A 580 -34.36 -36.93 -73.29
CA GLU A 580 -33.65 -37.22 -72.03
C GLU A 580 -32.91 -35.98 -71.52
N VAL A 581 -32.04 -35.36 -72.35
CA VAL A 581 -31.31 -34.15 -71.97
C VAL A 581 -32.23 -32.97 -71.64
N ARG A 582 -33.40 -32.85 -72.29
CA ARG A 582 -34.42 -31.84 -71.92
C ARG A 582 -35.05 -32.15 -70.56
N SER A 583 -35.32 -33.42 -70.26
CA SER A 583 -35.87 -33.85 -68.97
C SER A 583 -34.88 -33.62 -67.82
N GLU A 584 -33.60 -33.90 -68.04
CA GLU A 584 -32.53 -33.62 -67.08
C GLU A 584 -32.35 -32.13 -66.84
N ASN A 585 -32.36 -31.30 -67.89
CA ASN A 585 -32.31 -29.84 -67.75
C ASN A 585 -33.54 -29.30 -66.99
N GLY A 586 -34.73 -29.86 -67.22
CA GLY A 586 -35.94 -29.53 -66.47
C GLY A 586 -35.79 -29.85 -64.97
N ALA A 587 -35.35 -31.06 -64.64
CA ALA A 587 -35.12 -31.48 -63.26
C ALA A 587 -34.01 -30.66 -62.56
N LEU A 588 -32.96 -30.27 -63.29
CA LEU A 588 -31.91 -29.38 -62.79
C LEU A 588 -32.43 -27.95 -62.55
N GLN A 589 -33.31 -27.43 -63.43
CA GLN A 589 -33.96 -26.13 -63.22
C GLN A 589 -34.91 -26.15 -62.01
N GLU A 590 -35.73 -27.19 -61.84
CA GLU A 590 -36.56 -27.35 -60.64
C GLU A 590 -35.71 -27.44 -59.36
N ARG A 591 -34.61 -28.19 -59.39
CA ARG A 591 -33.71 -28.27 -58.24
C ARG A 591 -33.01 -26.94 -57.94
N LEU A 592 -32.70 -26.16 -58.96
CA LEU A 592 -32.11 -24.82 -58.82
C LEU A 592 -33.11 -23.82 -58.22
N THR A 593 -34.40 -23.87 -58.60
CA THR A 593 -35.43 -23.00 -57.98
C THR A 593 -35.68 -23.36 -56.52
N VAL A 594 -35.68 -24.65 -56.16
CA VAL A 594 -35.79 -25.08 -54.76
C VAL A 594 -34.60 -24.58 -53.93
N LEU A 595 -33.37 -24.74 -54.42
CA LEU A 595 -32.18 -24.25 -53.71
C LEU A 595 -32.16 -22.71 -53.59
N GLN A 596 -32.64 -21.98 -54.60
CA GLN A 596 -32.81 -20.53 -54.52
C GLN A 596 -33.82 -20.13 -53.43
N GLN A 597 -34.95 -20.84 -53.32
CA GLN A 597 -35.93 -20.59 -52.27
C GLN A 597 -35.39 -20.92 -50.87
N GLU A 598 -34.62 -22.00 -50.72
CA GLU A 598 -33.95 -22.35 -49.46
C GLU A 598 -32.94 -21.28 -49.02
N VAL A 599 -32.11 -20.78 -49.94
CA VAL A 599 -31.18 -19.67 -49.66
C VAL A 599 -31.94 -18.41 -49.23
N GLN A 600 -33.00 -18.03 -49.95
CA GLN A 600 -33.81 -16.86 -49.60
C GLN A 600 -34.47 -16.98 -48.23
N ASN A 601 -34.99 -18.16 -47.88
CA ASN A 601 -35.56 -18.42 -46.55
C ASN A 601 -34.50 -18.32 -45.44
N LEU A 602 -33.28 -18.82 -45.68
CA LEU A 602 -32.16 -18.73 -44.73
C LEU A 602 -31.66 -17.28 -44.57
N GLU A 603 -31.60 -16.50 -45.65
CA GLU A 603 -31.27 -15.08 -45.62
C GLU A 603 -32.29 -14.27 -44.81
N GLU A 604 -33.59 -14.56 -44.97
CA GLU A 604 -34.65 -13.98 -44.14
C GLU A 604 -34.49 -14.35 -42.66
N ASP A 605 -34.22 -15.61 -42.33
CA ASP A 605 -34.10 -16.06 -40.94
C ASP A 605 -32.84 -15.51 -40.25
N VAL A 606 -31.73 -15.36 -40.98
CA VAL A 606 -30.53 -14.65 -40.52
C VAL A 606 -30.87 -13.17 -40.31
N SER A 607 -31.60 -12.54 -41.23
CA SER A 607 -32.02 -11.14 -41.10
C SER A 607 -32.94 -10.91 -39.89
N LYS A 608 -33.90 -11.80 -39.65
CA LYS A 608 -34.80 -11.77 -38.47
C LYS A 608 -34.01 -11.95 -37.17
N LYS A 609 -33.02 -12.85 -37.12
CA LYS A 609 -32.14 -13.04 -35.95
C LYS A 609 -31.26 -11.81 -35.71
N ASN A 610 -30.63 -11.27 -36.76
CA ASN A 610 -29.81 -10.05 -36.67
C ASN A 610 -30.62 -8.83 -36.22
N CYS A 611 -31.89 -8.72 -36.62
CA CYS A 611 -32.80 -7.68 -36.14
C CYS A 611 -33.02 -7.77 -34.62
N LYS A 612 -33.33 -8.97 -34.10
CA LYS A 612 -33.52 -9.23 -32.67
C LYS A 612 -32.26 -8.96 -31.85
N TYR A 613 -31.10 -9.46 -32.29
CA TYR A 613 -29.83 -9.18 -31.59
C TYR A 613 -29.50 -7.68 -31.58
N ARG A 614 -29.84 -6.94 -32.64
CA ARG A 614 -29.64 -5.48 -32.65
C ARG A 614 -30.57 -4.75 -31.68
N GLU A 615 -31.80 -5.22 -31.52
CA GLU A 615 -32.77 -4.70 -30.55
C GLU A 615 -32.31 -4.98 -29.10
N GLU A 616 -31.92 -6.23 -28.80
CA GLU A 616 -31.36 -6.63 -27.51
C GLU A 616 -30.09 -5.85 -27.14
N VAL A 617 -29.20 -5.59 -28.10
CA VAL A 617 -28.01 -4.74 -27.89
C VAL A 617 -28.39 -3.28 -27.60
N LEU A 618 -29.46 -2.75 -28.21
CA LEU A 618 -29.95 -1.40 -27.92
C LEU A 618 -30.58 -1.32 -26.52
N ASP A 619 -31.34 -2.33 -26.11
CA ASP A 619 -31.93 -2.41 -24.76
C ASP A 619 -30.84 -2.54 -23.67
N LEU A 620 -29.85 -3.41 -23.89
CA LEU A 620 -28.69 -3.54 -23.02
C LEU A 620 -27.85 -2.25 -22.98
N SER A 621 -27.72 -1.53 -24.10
CA SER A 621 -27.05 -0.23 -24.15
C SER A 621 -27.82 0.83 -23.34
N SER A 622 -29.15 0.88 -23.49
CA SER A 622 -30.03 1.78 -22.73
C SER A 622 -29.96 1.51 -21.23
N ARG A 623 -30.01 0.23 -20.84
CA ARG A 623 -29.91 -0.18 -19.42
C ARG A 623 -28.53 0.11 -18.83
N ASN A 624 -27.45 -0.06 -19.59
CA ASN A 624 -26.11 0.34 -19.16
C ASN A 624 -25.97 1.86 -19.03
N LEU A 625 -26.57 2.65 -19.93
CA LEU A 625 -26.59 4.11 -19.82
C LEU A 625 -27.36 4.56 -18.57
N GLN A 626 -28.48 3.92 -18.26
CA GLN A 626 -29.25 4.20 -17.05
C GLN A 626 -28.47 3.83 -15.78
N LEU A 627 -27.89 2.63 -15.71
CA LEU A 627 -27.02 2.22 -14.59
C LEU A 627 -25.79 3.13 -14.45
N SER A 628 -25.24 3.67 -15.54
CA SER A 628 -24.17 4.65 -15.51
C SER A 628 -24.64 5.97 -14.87
N ASN A 629 -25.81 6.49 -15.28
CA ASN A 629 -26.41 7.68 -14.69
C ASN A 629 -26.68 7.48 -13.18
N ASP A 630 -27.31 6.37 -12.80
CA ASP A 630 -27.61 6.05 -11.40
C ASP A 630 -26.33 5.96 -10.56
N ASN A 631 -25.27 5.32 -11.08
CA ASN A 631 -23.95 5.30 -10.44
C ASN A 631 -23.32 6.69 -10.31
N THR A 632 -23.46 7.56 -11.31
CA THR A 632 -22.97 8.95 -11.18
C THR A 632 -23.74 9.71 -10.12
N GLU A 633 -25.06 9.54 -10.02
CA GLU A 633 -25.86 10.21 -8.99
C GLU A 633 -25.48 9.71 -7.60
N LEU A 634 -25.42 8.38 -7.39
CA LEU A 634 -24.98 7.79 -6.13
C LEU A 634 -23.57 8.25 -5.74
N SER A 635 -22.64 8.35 -6.70
CA SER A 635 -21.29 8.87 -6.48
C SER A 635 -21.28 10.35 -6.07
N THR A 636 -22.20 11.18 -6.60
CA THR A 636 -22.33 12.58 -6.16
C THR A 636 -22.97 12.71 -4.78
N ARG A 637 -23.96 11.88 -4.45
CA ARG A 637 -24.59 11.83 -3.11
C ARG A 637 -23.57 11.39 -2.06
N LEU A 638 -22.87 10.28 -2.28
CA LEU A 638 -21.81 9.77 -1.39
C LEU A 638 -20.71 10.80 -1.14
N ARG A 639 -20.30 11.54 -2.18
CA ARG A 639 -19.35 12.66 -2.05
C ARG A 639 -19.90 13.77 -1.16
N GLY A 640 -21.15 14.17 -1.36
CA GLY A 640 -21.83 15.17 -0.51
C GLY A 640 -21.91 14.73 0.95
N ASP A 641 -22.24 13.47 1.20
CA ASP A 641 -22.29 12.89 2.55
C ASP A 641 -20.89 12.87 3.19
N GLN A 642 -19.85 12.46 2.45
CA GLN A 642 -18.46 12.51 2.90
C GLN A 642 -17.99 13.95 3.22
N GLU A 643 -18.36 14.93 2.39
CA GLU A 643 -18.07 16.35 2.62
C GLU A 643 -18.81 16.88 3.86
N SER A 644 -20.07 16.49 4.07
CA SER A 644 -20.84 16.86 5.27
C SER A 644 -20.26 16.25 6.55
N ALA A 645 -19.90 14.96 6.53
CA ALA A 645 -19.25 14.26 7.64
C ALA A 645 -17.87 14.85 7.95
N ARG A 646 -17.14 15.30 6.92
CA ARG A 646 -15.88 16.02 7.07
C ARG A 646 -16.08 17.38 7.75
N MET A 647 -17.06 18.18 7.32
CA MET A 647 -17.38 19.48 7.94
C MET A 647 -17.79 19.30 9.42
N LEU A 648 -18.54 18.25 9.75
CA LEU A 648 -18.88 17.92 11.14
C LEU A 648 -17.66 17.52 11.97
N ARG A 649 -16.73 16.74 11.41
CA ARG A 649 -15.45 16.39 12.07
C ARG A 649 -14.56 17.62 12.26
N GLU A 650 -14.41 18.47 11.26
CA GLU A 650 -13.63 19.72 11.35
C GLU A 650 -14.21 20.63 12.45
N ARG A 651 -15.52 20.82 12.49
CA ARG A 651 -16.20 21.58 13.56
C ARG A 651 -16.07 20.95 14.96
N LEU A 652 -16.07 19.61 15.05
CA LEU A 652 -15.84 18.92 16.32
C LEU A 652 -14.40 19.14 16.80
N VAL A 653 -13.42 19.11 15.90
CA VAL A 653 -12.01 19.40 16.20
C VAL A 653 -11.83 20.86 16.64
N GLU A 654 -12.47 21.82 15.98
CA GLU A 654 -12.46 23.24 16.40
C GLU A 654 -13.04 23.42 17.82
N ASN A 655 -14.18 22.80 18.11
CA ASN A 655 -14.78 22.82 19.45
C ASN A 655 -13.83 22.20 20.51
N LEU A 656 -13.22 21.05 20.21
CA LEU A 656 -12.28 20.39 21.11
C LEU A 656 -11.01 21.23 21.33
N GLN A 657 -10.48 21.87 20.29
CA GLN A 657 -9.36 22.82 20.41
C GLN A 657 -9.73 24.02 21.29
N GLN A 658 -10.93 24.57 21.16
CA GLN A 658 -11.40 25.67 21.99
C GLN A 658 -11.57 25.25 23.46
N CYS A 659 -12.07 24.04 23.72
CA CYS A 659 -12.14 23.48 25.08
C CYS A 659 -10.74 23.25 25.67
N LEU A 660 -9.78 22.72 24.89
CA LEU A 660 -8.40 22.51 25.33
C LEU A 660 -7.72 23.84 25.69
N LEU A 661 -7.82 24.87 24.84
CA LEU A 661 -7.26 26.20 25.12
C LEU A 661 -7.87 26.83 26.40
N SER A 662 -9.17 26.62 26.64
CA SER A 662 -9.81 27.07 27.89
C SER A 662 -9.22 26.36 29.10
N LEU A 663 -9.08 25.03 29.03
CA LEU A 663 -8.55 24.21 30.12
C LEU A 663 -7.05 24.48 30.39
N GLU A 664 -6.27 24.74 29.34
CA GLU A 664 -4.87 25.18 29.45
C GLU A 664 -4.77 26.52 30.20
N SER A 665 -5.63 27.49 29.88
CA SER A 665 -5.66 28.79 30.56
C SER A 665 -6.06 28.68 32.04
N GLU A 666 -6.96 27.75 32.37
CA GLU A 666 -7.35 27.46 33.75
C GLU A 666 -6.22 26.74 34.52
N ALA A 667 -5.52 25.81 33.87
CA ALA A 667 -4.35 25.14 34.44
C ALA A 667 -3.17 26.12 34.67
N GLU A 668 -2.95 27.08 33.78
CA GLU A 668 -1.97 28.15 33.98
C GLU A 668 -2.34 29.07 35.16
N LEU A 669 -3.62 29.43 35.28
CA LEU A 669 -4.12 30.21 36.42
C LEU A 669 -3.91 29.47 37.74
N LEU A 670 -4.25 28.17 37.81
CA LEU A 670 -4.03 27.33 38.99
C LEU A 670 -2.53 27.16 39.33
N ARG A 671 -1.66 27.00 38.32
CA ARG A 671 -0.20 26.99 38.52
C ARG A 671 0.32 28.31 39.08
N SER A 672 -0.20 29.44 38.60
CA SER A 672 0.16 30.77 39.11
C SER A 672 -0.27 30.96 40.57
N GLN A 673 -1.51 30.58 40.91
CA GLN A 673 -1.99 30.60 42.30
C GLN A 673 -1.15 29.70 43.22
N LEU A 674 -0.83 28.48 42.78
CA LEU A 674 0.01 27.55 43.55
C LEU A 674 1.44 28.05 43.73
N HIS A 675 2.00 28.77 42.75
CA HIS A 675 3.28 29.46 42.90
C HIS A 675 3.23 30.57 43.96
N VAL A 676 2.20 31.41 43.95
CA VAL A 676 2.02 32.47 44.97
C VAL A 676 1.91 31.86 46.37
N VAL A 677 1.04 30.86 46.56
CA VAL A 677 0.89 30.17 47.86
C VAL A 677 2.19 29.48 48.28
N SER A 678 2.96 28.92 47.35
CA SER A 678 4.27 28.31 47.64
C SER A 678 5.32 29.36 48.06
N GLN A 679 5.30 30.54 47.43
CA GLN A 679 6.18 31.65 47.76
C GLN A 679 5.82 32.25 49.13
N GLU A 680 4.54 32.42 49.43
CA GLU A 680 4.06 32.80 50.76
C GLU A 680 4.46 31.76 51.81
N LYS A 681 4.29 30.46 51.54
CA LYS A 681 4.72 29.40 52.46
C LYS A 681 6.23 29.46 52.73
N LEU A 682 7.04 29.82 51.74
CA LEU A 682 8.49 30.04 51.91
C LEU A 682 8.79 31.29 52.75
N SER A 683 8.07 32.41 52.58
CA SER A 683 8.28 33.60 53.42
C SER A 683 7.87 33.35 54.86
N HIS A 684 6.74 32.68 55.10
CA HIS A 684 6.33 32.26 56.44
C HIS A 684 7.34 31.28 57.08
N ALA A 685 7.91 30.36 56.30
CA ALA A 685 8.98 29.48 56.80
C ALA A 685 10.24 30.27 57.20
N GLN A 686 10.63 31.27 56.41
CA GLN A 686 11.74 32.17 56.75
C GLN A 686 11.44 32.97 58.03
N GLU A 687 10.24 33.55 58.16
CA GLU A 687 9.80 34.24 59.37
C GLU A 687 9.81 33.33 60.60
N VAL A 688 9.38 32.08 60.49
CA VAL A 688 9.47 31.09 61.57
C VAL A 688 10.93 30.82 61.95
N THR A 689 11.85 30.65 61.00
CA THR A 689 13.28 30.48 61.33
C THR A 689 13.90 31.71 61.98
N ASP A 690 13.47 32.91 61.58
CA ASP A 690 13.91 34.17 62.18
C ASP A 690 13.37 34.38 63.60
N LEU A 691 12.14 33.95 63.86
CA LEU A 691 11.55 33.93 65.20
C LEU A 691 12.23 32.89 66.10
N GLN A 692 12.53 31.69 65.58
CA GLN A 692 13.30 30.67 66.29
C GLN A 692 14.69 31.16 66.68
N ARG A 693 15.38 31.85 65.75
CA ARG A 693 16.68 32.48 66.02
C ARG A 693 16.60 33.56 67.11
N LYS A 694 15.64 34.48 67.03
CA LYS A 694 15.39 35.49 68.08
C LYS A 694 15.06 34.86 69.44
N LEU A 695 14.31 33.75 69.45
CA LEU A 695 14.00 33.00 70.67
C LEU A 695 15.26 32.36 71.27
N GLN A 696 16.14 31.79 70.44
CA GLN A 696 17.42 31.24 70.88
C GLN A 696 18.35 32.32 71.42
N ASP A 697 18.45 33.48 70.75
CA ASP A 697 19.24 34.62 71.22
C ASP A 697 18.74 35.12 72.59
N ALA A 698 17.42 35.19 72.77
CA ALA A 698 16.80 35.53 74.06
C ALA A 698 17.07 34.46 75.13
N HIS A 699 17.01 33.18 74.78
CA HIS A 699 17.31 32.07 75.70
C HIS A 699 18.77 32.10 76.17
N ASN A 700 19.72 32.24 75.23
CA ASN A 700 21.13 32.44 75.54
C ASN A 700 21.34 33.66 76.46
N LYS A 701 20.58 34.75 76.24
CA LYS A 701 20.67 35.94 77.10
C LYS A 701 20.11 35.73 78.50
N VAL A 702 19.06 34.93 78.66
CA VAL A 702 18.57 34.50 79.97
C VAL A 702 19.64 33.64 80.67
N GLU A 703 20.27 32.70 79.97
CA GLU A 703 21.34 31.87 80.53
C GLU A 703 22.56 32.69 80.98
N GLU A 704 22.97 33.71 80.20
CA GLU A 704 24.00 34.67 80.61
C GLU A 704 23.62 35.42 81.89
N LEU A 705 22.38 35.91 81.99
CA LEU A 705 21.88 36.63 83.16
C LEU A 705 21.79 35.72 84.39
N GLU A 706 21.31 34.49 84.24
CA GLU A 706 21.33 33.48 85.29
C GLU A 706 22.75 33.18 85.77
N ASN A 707 23.71 33.03 84.84
CA ASN A 707 25.11 32.85 85.18
C ASN A 707 25.70 34.08 85.90
N GLY A 708 25.28 35.29 85.54
CA GLY A 708 25.59 36.53 86.27
C GLY A 708 25.03 36.52 87.69
N VAL A 709 23.75 36.18 87.87
CA VAL A 709 23.12 36.04 89.19
C VAL A 709 23.79 34.95 90.02
N ARG A 710 24.13 33.80 89.43
CA ARG A 710 24.89 32.71 90.09
C ARG A 710 26.27 33.18 90.58
N LYS A 711 26.95 34.07 89.86
CA LYS A 711 28.23 34.68 90.30
C LYS A 711 28.03 35.68 91.44
N LEU A 712 27.10 36.63 91.28
CA LEU A 712 26.78 37.63 92.30
C LEU A 712 26.31 37.00 93.62
N MET A 713 25.58 35.87 93.56
CA MET A 713 25.20 35.11 94.75
C MET A 713 26.42 34.53 95.47
N LYS A 714 27.42 33.99 94.75
CA LYS A 714 28.68 33.50 95.35
C LYS A 714 29.50 34.63 95.95
N GLU A 715 29.66 35.74 95.23
CA GLU A 715 30.35 36.93 95.74
C GLU A 715 29.67 37.47 97.02
N LYS A 716 28.34 37.45 97.08
CA LYS A 716 27.58 37.80 98.28
C LYS A 716 27.81 36.81 99.42
N GLU A 717 27.82 35.50 99.15
CA GLU A 717 28.10 34.46 100.16
C GLU A 717 29.52 34.60 100.72
N GLU A 718 30.52 34.87 99.87
CA GLU A 718 31.91 35.13 100.28
C GLU A 718 32.02 36.40 101.13
N LEU A 719 31.32 37.49 100.76
CA LEU A 719 31.25 38.71 101.57
C LEU A 719 30.55 38.48 102.92
N CYS A 720 29.50 37.67 102.98
CA CYS A 720 28.84 37.32 104.24
C CYS A 720 29.78 36.54 105.15
N ARG A 721 30.53 35.55 104.64
CA ARG A 721 31.53 34.81 105.43
C ARG A 721 32.66 35.73 105.91
N ALA A 722 33.19 36.60 105.06
CA ALA A 722 34.22 37.55 105.45
C ALA A 722 33.73 38.54 106.55
N GLN A 723 32.44 38.92 106.51
CA GLN A 723 31.83 39.72 107.56
C GLN A 723 31.65 38.91 108.87
N GLU A 724 31.18 37.67 108.79
CA GLU A 724 31.05 36.75 109.94
C GLU A 724 32.42 36.51 110.61
N GLU A 725 33.47 36.24 109.82
CA GLU A 725 34.86 36.11 110.29
C GLU A 725 35.37 37.41 110.93
N GLN A 726 35.04 38.58 110.38
CA GLN A 726 35.41 39.88 110.96
C GLN A 726 34.69 40.15 112.28
N GLU A 727 33.40 39.81 112.39
CA GLU A 727 32.60 39.93 113.61
C GLU A 727 33.09 38.96 114.69
N GLU A 728 33.45 37.72 114.33
CA GLU A 728 34.05 36.75 115.24
C GLU A 728 35.43 37.25 115.74
N GLN A 729 36.28 37.74 114.84
CA GLN A 729 37.60 38.28 115.22
C GLN A 729 37.47 39.53 116.12
N ALA A 730 36.48 40.38 115.90
CA ALA A 730 36.16 41.51 116.79
C ALA A 730 35.61 41.06 118.16
N SER A 731 34.82 39.98 118.20
CA SER A 731 34.36 39.35 119.44
C SER A 731 35.55 38.79 120.24
N ILE A 732 36.50 38.13 119.57
CA ILE A 732 37.72 37.59 120.21
C ILE A 732 38.57 38.72 120.82
N THR A 733 38.85 39.79 120.09
CA THR A 733 39.66 40.91 120.62
C THR A 733 38.97 41.61 121.80
N LEU A 734 37.66 41.81 121.73
CA LEU A 734 36.87 42.33 122.86
C LEU A 734 36.89 41.39 124.08
N GLN A 735 36.82 40.07 123.87
CA GLN A 735 36.95 39.09 124.95
C GLN A 735 38.35 39.11 125.60
N GLU A 736 39.41 39.24 124.80
CA GLU A 736 40.78 39.39 125.29
C GLU A 736 40.97 40.70 126.08
N GLU A 737 40.38 41.81 125.62
CA GLU A 737 40.44 43.09 126.30
C GLU A 737 39.64 43.09 127.60
N ILE A 738 38.43 42.51 127.62
CA ILE A 738 37.66 42.25 128.85
C ILE A 738 38.47 41.37 129.81
N ARG A 739 39.17 40.34 129.32
CA ARG A 739 40.05 39.49 130.16
C ARG A 739 41.22 40.28 130.73
N ARG A 740 41.86 41.14 129.93
CA ARG A 740 42.96 42.02 130.36
C ARG A 740 42.50 43.03 131.42
N LEU A 741 41.34 43.65 131.23
CA LEU A 741 40.72 44.57 132.19
C LEU A 741 40.28 43.87 133.48
N ARG A 742 39.83 42.60 133.42
CA ARG A 742 39.59 41.78 134.63
C ARG A 742 40.88 41.54 135.41
N VAL A 743 41.98 41.19 134.75
CA VAL A 743 43.30 41.00 135.41
C VAL A 743 43.77 42.31 136.05
N GLN A 744 43.71 43.44 135.35
CA GLN A 744 44.06 44.74 135.93
C GLN A 744 43.17 45.13 137.13
N ASN A 745 41.86 44.87 137.08
CA ASN A 745 40.98 45.10 138.23
C ASN A 745 41.36 44.19 139.41
N GLN A 746 41.69 42.92 139.16
CA GLN A 746 42.16 41.99 140.20
C GLN A 746 43.48 42.48 140.84
N GLU A 747 44.43 42.98 140.03
CA GLU A 747 45.69 43.57 140.52
C GLU A 747 45.45 44.84 141.35
N LEU A 748 44.54 45.72 140.92
CA LEU A 748 44.18 46.92 141.66
C LEU A 748 43.46 46.57 142.98
N GLN A 749 42.59 45.56 142.96
CA GLN A 749 41.91 45.04 144.16
C GLN A 749 42.91 44.44 145.15
N ASN A 750 43.92 43.69 144.66
CA ASN A 750 45.02 43.19 145.48
C ASN A 750 45.87 44.35 146.06
N LYS A 751 46.16 45.40 145.28
CA LYS A 751 46.86 46.60 145.80
C LYS A 751 46.05 47.31 146.88
N LEU A 752 44.73 47.43 146.70
CA LEU A 752 43.81 47.97 147.71
C LEU A 752 43.79 47.11 148.99
N GLN A 753 43.89 45.78 148.86
CA GLN A 753 43.97 44.87 150.00
C GLN A 753 45.31 44.97 150.74
N VAL A 754 46.42 45.15 150.02
CA VAL A 754 47.75 45.44 150.62
C VAL A 754 47.75 46.79 151.34
N GLN A 755 47.21 47.85 150.71
CA GLN A 755 47.05 49.15 151.36
C GLN A 755 46.10 49.08 152.57
N GLY A 756 45.06 48.24 152.52
CA GLY A 756 44.20 47.95 153.66
C GLY A 756 44.94 47.29 154.84
N LEU A 757 45.90 46.41 154.55
CA LEU A 757 46.79 45.80 155.55
C LEU A 757 47.82 46.80 156.08
N GLU A 758 48.37 47.70 155.26
CA GLU A 758 49.22 48.81 155.72
C GLU A 758 48.45 49.77 156.63
N VAL A 759 47.23 50.15 156.26
CA VAL A 759 46.35 50.97 157.12
C VAL A 759 46.01 50.24 158.42
N HIS A 760 45.78 48.93 158.38
CA HIS A 760 45.54 48.13 159.59
C HIS A 760 46.77 48.13 160.52
N ASN A 761 47.98 47.90 159.98
CA ASN A 761 49.23 47.96 160.74
C ASN A 761 49.46 49.36 161.34
N LEU A 762 49.28 50.44 160.56
CA LEU A 762 49.42 51.82 161.04
C LEU A 762 48.35 52.18 162.09
N THR A 763 47.16 51.59 162.00
CA THR A 763 46.12 51.73 163.04
C THR A 763 46.54 51.03 164.33
N GLN A 764 47.17 49.85 164.23
CA GLN A 764 47.68 49.11 165.38
C GLN A 764 48.90 49.80 166.02
N GLU A 765 49.80 50.39 165.22
CA GLU A 765 50.88 51.26 165.71
C GLU A 765 50.33 52.51 166.40
N GLN A 766 49.32 53.18 165.83
CA GLN A 766 48.63 54.29 166.53
C GLN A 766 48.03 53.83 167.86
N GLN A 767 47.54 52.59 167.97
CA GLN A 767 46.96 52.07 169.19
C GLN A 767 48.02 51.84 170.29
N ASN A 768 49.20 51.37 169.91
CA ASN A 768 50.36 51.20 170.80
C ASN A 768 50.93 52.56 171.26
N LEU A 769 51.08 53.51 170.34
CA LEU A 769 51.48 54.89 170.66
C LEU A 769 50.44 55.56 171.57
N LYS A 770 49.15 55.21 171.49
CA LYS A 770 48.08 55.73 172.35
C LYS A 770 48.06 55.13 173.76
N THR A 771 48.76 54.03 174.00
CA THR A 771 49.08 53.56 175.37
C THR A 771 50.31 54.29 175.91
N GLU A 772 51.36 54.41 175.11
CA GLU A 772 52.61 55.10 175.47
C GLU A 772 52.39 56.61 175.75
N VAL A 773 51.52 57.26 174.98
CA VAL A 773 51.09 58.66 175.21
C VAL A 773 50.35 58.83 176.54
N ARG A 774 49.59 57.84 177.02
CA ARG A 774 48.91 57.95 178.34
C ARG A 774 49.90 57.88 179.49
N GLU A 775 50.92 57.03 179.38
CA GLU A 775 52.00 56.96 180.35
C GLU A 775 52.81 58.26 180.33
N LEU A 776 53.16 58.75 179.14
CA LEU A 776 53.82 60.05 178.96
C LEU A 776 52.95 61.25 179.36
N GLU A 777 51.62 61.18 179.32
CA GLU A 777 50.73 62.25 179.81
C GLU A 777 50.76 62.37 181.34
N THR A 778 50.97 61.28 182.08
CA THR A 778 51.22 61.35 183.53
C THR A 778 52.57 62.00 183.86
N ALA A 779 53.60 61.80 183.03
CA ALA A 779 54.89 62.47 183.16
C ALA A 779 54.87 63.93 182.65
N ARG A 780 54.14 64.21 181.57
CA ARG A 780 53.98 65.55 180.97
C ARG A 780 53.24 66.50 181.89
N MET A 781 52.28 66.02 182.69
CA MET A 781 51.62 66.84 183.72
C MET A 781 52.62 67.39 184.75
N GLN A 782 53.78 66.74 184.94
CA GLN A 782 54.86 67.21 185.82
C GLN A 782 55.89 68.11 185.09
N ALA A 783 55.88 68.17 183.75
CA ALA A 783 56.78 68.99 182.94
C ALA A 783 56.08 70.24 182.31
N GLN A 784 54.75 70.34 182.41
CA GLN A 784 53.96 71.37 181.74
C GLN A 784 54.08 72.78 182.36
N ASP A 785 54.79 72.93 183.49
CA ASP A 785 55.07 74.23 184.14
C ASP A 785 56.20 75.04 183.45
N GLN A 786 56.95 74.50 182.47
CA GLN A 786 58.18 75.15 181.97
C GLN A 786 58.20 75.65 180.51
N ALA A 787 57.22 75.34 179.65
CA ALA A 787 57.39 75.48 178.19
C ALA A 787 56.43 76.43 177.44
N ALA A 788 55.72 77.34 178.11
CA ALA A 788 54.73 78.24 177.48
C ALA A 788 55.35 79.46 176.73
N ARG A 789 56.41 79.29 175.92
CA ARG A 789 57.28 80.44 175.52
C ARG A 789 57.83 80.58 174.08
N ALA A 790 57.62 79.67 173.14
CA ALA A 790 58.19 79.86 171.79
C ALA A 790 57.35 79.25 170.65
N ASP A 791 56.59 80.11 169.98
CA ASP A 791 55.89 79.81 168.73
C ASP A 791 55.91 81.07 167.84
N THR A 792 56.15 80.92 166.53
CA THR A 792 56.12 81.89 165.39
C THR A 792 57.39 81.99 164.53
N ALA A 793 57.34 81.45 163.30
CA ALA A 793 58.11 81.77 162.07
C ALA A 793 58.02 80.57 161.09
N LEU A 794 57.96 80.67 159.76
CA LEU A 794 57.72 81.77 158.81
C LEU A 794 57.36 81.15 157.44
N SER A 795 56.71 81.90 156.54
CA SER A 795 56.29 81.45 155.20
C SER A 795 56.58 82.54 154.15
N LEU A 796 57.25 82.22 153.02
CA LEU A 796 57.11 82.89 151.69
C LEU A 796 57.98 82.27 150.56
N VAL A 797 57.69 82.63 149.28
CA VAL A 797 58.54 82.61 148.05
C VAL A 797 58.68 81.27 147.25
N GLN A 798 58.69 81.19 145.90
CA GLN A 798 58.02 81.91 144.78
C GLN A 798 58.42 81.30 143.39
N ALA A 799 57.71 81.72 142.32
CA ALA A 799 57.70 81.26 140.92
C ALA A 799 58.99 81.34 140.05
N GLN A 800 59.02 80.62 138.90
CA GLN A 800 59.65 81.08 137.64
C GLN A 800 59.39 80.26 136.34
N HIS A 801 59.54 80.97 135.20
CA HIS A 801 60.00 80.56 133.84
C HIS A 801 59.03 80.16 132.70
N LEU A 802 59.14 80.93 131.60
CA LEU A 802 58.44 80.85 130.31
C LEU A 802 59.39 81.48 129.27
N ARG A 803 59.82 80.80 128.20
CA ARG A 803 60.88 81.38 127.34
C ARG A 803 61.09 80.91 125.88
N GLN A 804 61.04 79.61 125.58
CA GLN A 804 61.69 79.08 124.36
C GLN A 804 60.71 78.65 123.25
N LEU A 805 60.66 79.45 122.17
CA LEU A 805 60.07 79.10 120.87
C LEU A 805 60.74 79.95 119.77
N GLN A 806 61.98 79.64 119.37
CA GLN A 806 62.65 80.29 118.23
C GLN A 806 63.92 79.54 117.79
N GLN A 807 63.85 78.83 116.66
CA GLN A 807 65.01 78.53 115.79
C GLN A 807 64.48 78.01 114.44
N LEU A 808 64.43 78.92 113.46
CA LEU A 808 63.92 78.71 112.10
C LEU A 808 65.07 78.81 111.07
N ARG A 809 64.89 78.07 109.97
CA ARG A 809 65.27 78.40 108.57
C ARG A 809 66.73 78.26 108.06
N GLU A 810 66.76 77.66 106.86
CA GLU A 810 67.61 77.92 105.67
C GLU A 810 69.06 77.41 105.57
N ARG A 811 69.28 76.53 104.56
CA ARG A 811 70.41 76.52 103.61
C ARG A 811 69.96 76.00 102.22
N MET A 812 70.64 76.44 101.15
CA MET A 812 70.33 76.24 99.71
C MET A 812 71.52 75.62 98.95
N GLY A 813 71.30 75.05 97.74
CA GLY A 813 72.40 74.78 96.77
C GLY A 813 72.15 73.81 95.59
N GLU A 814 71.87 74.39 94.41
CA GLU A 814 72.32 74.03 93.02
C GLU A 814 72.23 72.62 92.39
N GLY A 815 71.87 72.58 91.08
CA GLY A 815 72.10 71.43 90.18
C GLY A 815 71.12 71.28 88.99
N ARG A 816 71.40 71.89 87.82
CA ARG A 816 70.66 71.65 86.55
C ARG A 816 71.64 71.39 85.39
N ARG A 817 71.75 70.14 84.93
CA ARG A 817 72.46 69.81 83.67
C ARG A 817 72.07 68.51 82.95
N GLU A 818 71.04 67.78 83.41
CA GLU A 818 70.69 66.44 82.88
C GLU A 818 69.41 66.41 82.03
N GLU A 819 68.59 67.48 82.04
CA GLU A 819 67.27 67.50 81.38
C GLU A 819 67.32 67.74 79.85
N VAL A 820 68.49 68.04 79.28
CA VAL A 820 68.63 68.42 77.84
C VAL A 820 69.01 67.22 76.96
N GLU A 821 69.95 66.36 77.39
CA GLU A 821 70.39 65.20 76.59
C GLU A 821 69.29 64.13 76.45
N LEU A 822 68.43 63.99 77.47
CA LEU A 822 67.34 63.01 77.49
C LEU A 822 66.21 63.28 76.46
N LEU A 823 66.12 64.50 75.94
CA LEU A 823 65.17 64.88 74.89
C LEU A 823 65.72 64.70 73.47
N GLN A 824 67.05 64.70 73.31
CA GLN A 824 67.70 64.62 72.01
C GLN A 824 67.78 63.18 71.50
N VAL A 825 68.06 62.22 72.40
CA VAL A 825 68.01 60.77 72.12
C VAL A 825 66.61 60.33 71.70
N ARG A 826 65.57 60.84 72.39
CA ARG A 826 64.18 60.41 72.17
C ARG A 826 63.61 60.83 70.81
N LEU A 827 64.11 61.92 70.22
CA LEU A 827 63.74 62.37 68.87
C LEU A 827 64.40 61.51 67.78
N GLU A 828 65.64 61.10 67.99
CA GLU A 828 66.36 60.20 67.10
C GLU A 828 65.82 58.76 67.10
N GLU A 829 65.30 58.28 68.24
CA GLU A 829 64.62 56.99 68.33
C GLU A 829 63.31 56.96 67.54
N GLU A 830 62.49 58.02 67.62
CA GLU A 830 61.26 58.13 66.84
C GLU A 830 61.52 58.33 65.34
N GLN A 831 62.58 59.05 64.94
CA GLN A 831 62.97 59.12 63.53
C GLN A 831 63.41 57.75 62.98
N ARG A 832 64.16 56.95 63.75
CA ARG A 832 64.51 55.58 63.35
C ARG A 832 63.27 54.66 63.29
N ARG A 833 62.32 54.78 64.22
CA ARG A 833 61.05 54.04 64.17
C ARG A 833 60.21 54.40 62.94
N SER A 834 60.12 55.69 62.60
CA SER A 834 59.40 56.15 61.41
C SER A 834 60.00 55.59 60.12
N GLN A 835 61.34 55.53 60.00
CA GLN A 835 62.01 54.95 58.83
C GLN A 835 61.79 53.43 58.73
N GLN A 836 61.83 52.70 59.86
CA GLN A 836 61.52 51.26 59.90
C GLN A 836 60.05 50.96 59.55
N LEU A 837 59.11 51.84 59.93
CA LEU A 837 57.71 51.74 59.52
C LEU A 837 57.51 52.03 58.02
N GLU A 838 58.25 52.98 57.44
CA GLU A 838 58.23 53.22 56.00
C GLU A 838 58.82 52.05 55.18
N GLU A 839 59.93 51.45 55.63
CA GLU A 839 60.52 50.29 54.96
C GLU A 839 59.64 49.05 55.05
N THR A 840 59.01 48.79 56.20
CA THR A 840 58.07 47.66 56.35
C THR A 840 56.80 47.86 55.53
N LEU A 841 56.27 49.09 55.43
CA LEU A 841 55.17 49.41 54.51
C LEU A 841 55.57 49.28 53.03
N ARG A 842 56.79 49.68 52.63
CA ARG A 842 57.30 49.46 51.27
C ARG A 842 57.46 47.98 50.95
N LEU A 843 58.05 47.20 51.85
CA LEU A 843 58.20 45.75 51.69
C LEU A 843 56.83 45.05 51.59
N HIS A 844 55.86 45.43 52.43
CA HIS A 844 54.49 44.90 52.35
C HIS A 844 53.79 45.32 51.04
N ALA A 845 53.97 46.56 50.57
CA ALA A 845 53.43 47.02 49.30
C ALA A 845 54.02 46.23 48.11
N GLN A 846 55.35 46.04 48.09
CA GLN A 846 56.07 45.32 47.04
C GLN A 846 55.81 43.80 47.07
N GLN A 847 55.62 43.21 48.25
CA GLN A 847 55.13 41.84 48.41
C GLN A 847 53.67 41.70 47.95
N SER A 848 52.81 42.68 48.22
CA SER A 848 51.42 42.65 47.75
C SER A 848 51.30 42.80 46.23
N SER A 849 52.10 43.68 45.60
CA SER A 849 52.06 43.85 44.14
C SER A 849 52.65 42.66 43.40
N SER A 850 53.74 42.06 43.90
CA SER A 850 54.28 40.81 43.33
C SER A 850 53.30 39.63 43.48
N GLN A 851 52.60 39.50 44.61
CA GLN A 851 51.53 38.49 44.74
C GLN A 851 50.37 38.72 43.77
N ILE A 852 49.97 39.97 43.50
CA ILE A 852 48.90 40.28 42.54
C ILE A 852 49.36 39.96 41.10
N SER A 853 50.58 40.34 40.71
CA SER A 853 51.13 40.00 39.39
C SER A 853 51.24 38.49 39.17
N ILE A 854 51.75 37.75 40.16
CA ILE A 854 51.85 36.28 40.08
C ILE A 854 50.45 35.65 39.98
N LYS A 855 49.47 36.11 40.77
CA LYS A 855 48.08 35.61 40.70
C LYS A 855 47.40 35.94 39.37
N GLN A 856 47.62 37.11 38.78
CA GLN A 856 47.11 37.43 37.45
C GLN A 856 47.76 36.54 36.38
N GLN A 857 49.09 36.35 36.44
CA GLN A 857 49.79 35.53 35.45
C GLN A 857 49.42 34.05 35.53
N ASP A 858 49.29 33.50 36.75
CA ASP A 858 48.79 32.14 37.01
C ASP A 858 47.31 31.97 36.58
N GLN A 859 46.48 33.02 36.69
CA GLN A 859 45.12 33.01 36.12
C GLN A 859 45.11 33.02 34.60
N TYR A 860 45.97 33.79 33.93
CA TYR A 860 46.10 33.78 32.47
C TYR A 860 46.65 32.43 31.97
N GLU A 861 47.62 31.84 32.66
CA GLU A 861 48.19 30.54 32.32
C GLU A 861 47.16 29.40 32.49
N LYS A 862 46.37 29.42 33.57
CA LYS A 862 45.22 28.51 33.74
C LYS A 862 44.14 28.70 32.68
N ALA A 863 43.85 29.95 32.29
CA ALA A 863 42.91 30.22 31.21
C ALA A 863 43.41 29.65 29.86
N LEU A 864 44.68 29.86 29.52
CA LEU A 864 45.32 29.32 28.31
C LEU A 864 45.35 27.79 28.30
N ALA A 865 45.72 27.15 29.42
CA ALA A 865 45.70 25.70 29.56
C ALA A 865 44.28 25.14 29.40
N SER A 866 43.26 25.79 30.00
CA SER A 866 41.86 25.39 29.83
C SER A 866 41.36 25.53 28.39
N LEU A 867 41.87 26.52 27.64
CA LEU A 867 41.54 26.71 26.23
C LEU A 867 42.23 25.67 25.33
N GLN A 868 43.48 25.31 25.63
CA GLN A 868 44.21 24.24 24.94
C GLN A 868 43.53 22.89 25.15
N GLN A 869 43.21 22.51 26.40
CA GLN A 869 42.46 21.30 26.71
C GLN A 869 41.11 21.25 25.97
N ARG A 870 40.42 22.39 25.87
CA ARG A 870 39.14 22.50 25.14
C ARG A 870 39.32 22.37 23.61
N MET A 871 40.47 22.74 23.05
CA MET A 871 40.79 22.45 21.64
C MET A 871 41.10 20.97 21.43
N GLU A 872 41.87 20.34 22.31
CA GLU A 872 42.19 18.90 22.24
C GLU A 872 40.92 18.03 22.37
N ASP A 873 40.00 18.42 23.27
CA ASP A 873 38.66 17.82 23.40
C ASP A 873 37.82 17.98 22.12
N LEU A 874 37.92 19.12 21.43
CA LEU A 874 37.21 19.34 20.16
C LEU A 874 37.86 18.57 19.01
N GLU A 875 39.18 18.44 18.97
CA GLU A 875 39.89 17.63 17.99
C GLU A 875 39.59 16.13 18.15
N THR A 876 39.57 15.63 19.39
CA THR A 876 39.21 14.23 19.68
C THR A 876 37.76 13.95 19.33
N LYS A 877 36.82 14.85 19.66
CA LYS A 877 35.42 14.77 19.21
C LYS A 877 35.30 14.82 17.68
N LEU A 878 36.05 15.68 16.98
CA LEU A 878 36.07 15.73 15.52
C LEU A 878 36.63 14.43 14.90
N LYS A 879 37.69 13.85 15.49
CA LYS A 879 38.26 12.55 15.10
C LYS A 879 37.22 11.43 15.30
N GLY A 880 36.51 11.41 16.43
CA GLY A 880 35.40 10.48 16.68
C GLY A 880 34.26 10.59 15.67
N VAL A 881 33.79 11.82 15.38
CA VAL A 881 32.75 12.06 14.35
C VAL A 881 33.22 11.61 12.97
N ARG A 882 34.49 11.82 12.61
CA ARG A 882 35.07 11.33 11.35
C ARG A 882 35.09 9.79 11.29
N MET A 883 35.47 9.11 12.37
CA MET A 883 35.44 7.65 12.46
C MET A 883 34.03 7.10 12.27
N VAL A 884 33.03 7.64 13.01
CA VAL A 884 31.63 7.22 12.89
C VAL A 884 31.07 7.49 11.48
N LEU A 885 31.41 8.62 10.86
CA LEU A 885 31.03 8.90 9.46
C LEU A 885 31.69 7.91 8.49
N GLN A 886 32.95 7.54 8.70
CA GLN A 886 33.68 6.57 7.88
C GLN A 886 33.09 5.16 8.02
N GLU A 887 32.75 4.74 9.25
CA GLU A 887 32.02 3.50 9.52
C GLU A 887 30.63 3.49 8.88
N LYS A 888 29.87 4.59 8.96
CA LYS A 888 28.54 4.68 8.32
C LYS A 888 28.62 4.64 6.79
N VAL A 889 29.63 5.28 6.20
CA VAL A 889 29.92 5.16 4.75
C VAL A 889 30.30 3.72 4.37
N GLN A 890 31.04 3.01 5.23
CA GLN A 890 31.41 1.62 5.00
C GLN A 890 30.19 0.68 5.14
N GLN A 891 29.37 0.85 6.18
CA GLN A 891 28.10 0.13 6.37
C GLN A 891 27.15 0.33 5.18
N LEU A 892 27.02 1.56 4.66
CA LEU A 892 26.20 1.83 3.47
C LEU A 892 26.76 1.14 2.21
N LYS A 893 28.08 1.10 2.02
CA LYS A 893 28.70 0.35 0.91
C LYS A 893 28.43 -1.15 1.03
N GLU A 894 28.60 -1.71 2.23
CA GLU A 894 28.40 -3.14 2.48
C GLU A 894 26.92 -3.54 2.31
N GLN A 895 25.98 -2.73 2.80
CA GLN A 895 24.55 -2.93 2.54
C GLN A 895 24.23 -2.92 1.04
N LEU A 896 24.78 -1.98 0.28
CA LEU A 896 24.54 -1.88 -1.17
C LEU A 896 25.19 -3.04 -1.94
N GLN A 897 26.36 -3.51 -1.50
CA GLN A 897 27.06 -4.68 -2.04
C GLN A 897 26.29 -5.98 -1.74
N LEU A 898 25.83 -6.19 -0.49
CA LEU A 898 25.02 -7.34 -0.07
C LEU A 898 23.68 -7.40 -0.80
N VAL A 899 22.94 -6.28 -0.86
CA VAL A 899 21.66 -6.23 -1.57
C VAL A 899 21.85 -6.49 -3.06
N LYS A 900 22.91 -5.97 -3.69
CA LYS A 900 23.20 -6.24 -5.11
C LYS A 900 23.56 -7.71 -5.34
N ASN A 901 24.45 -8.27 -4.53
CA ASN A 901 24.90 -9.66 -4.66
C ASN A 901 23.76 -10.66 -4.40
N ASN A 902 22.96 -10.44 -3.35
CA ASN A 902 21.82 -11.28 -3.03
C ASN A 902 20.75 -11.22 -4.13
N LYS A 903 20.45 -10.03 -4.68
CA LYS A 903 19.53 -9.91 -5.84
C LYS A 903 20.07 -10.62 -7.08
N SER A 904 21.36 -10.52 -7.39
CA SER A 904 21.94 -11.27 -8.52
C SER A 904 21.97 -12.78 -8.29
N ALA A 905 22.17 -13.23 -7.04
CA ALA A 905 22.17 -14.66 -6.71
C ALA A 905 20.76 -15.26 -6.72
N ALA A 906 19.75 -14.50 -6.28
CA ALA A 906 18.34 -14.87 -6.41
C ALA A 906 17.95 -14.97 -7.90
N LEU A 907 18.17 -13.91 -8.69
CA LEU A 907 17.85 -13.90 -10.12
C LEU A 907 18.53 -15.07 -10.88
N LEU A 908 19.79 -15.38 -10.54
CA LEU A 908 20.49 -16.52 -11.14
C LEU A 908 19.82 -17.85 -10.78
N LYS A 909 19.44 -18.03 -9.50
CA LYS A 909 18.74 -19.23 -9.03
C LYS A 909 17.36 -19.38 -9.70
N ASP A 910 16.63 -18.29 -9.83
CA ASP A 910 15.29 -18.28 -10.44
C ASP A 910 15.37 -18.64 -11.93
N LEU A 911 16.33 -18.05 -12.67
CA LEU A 911 16.63 -18.44 -14.05
C LEU A 911 17.04 -19.92 -14.19
N TYR A 912 17.76 -20.49 -13.22
CA TYR A 912 18.07 -21.93 -13.23
C TYR A 912 16.84 -22.81 -12.97
N VAL A 913 15.92 -22.39 -12.11
CA VAL A 913 14.64 -23.08 -11.85
C VAL A 913 13.74 -23.00 -13.07
N GLU A 914 13.60 -21.82 -13.67
CA GLU A 914 12.81 -21.58 -14.88
C GLU A 914 13.33 -22.40 -16.07
N ASN A 915 14.65 -22.41 -16.32
CA ASN A 915 15.25 -23.28 -17.34
C ASN A 915 14.99 -24.78 -17.07
N SER A 916 14.94 -25.22 -15.80
CA SER A 916 14.56 -26.60 -15.46
C SER A 916 13.08 -26.89 -15.74
N GLN A 917 12.20 -25.92 -15.48
CA GLN A 917 10.77 -26.03 -15.80
C GLN A 917 10.52 -26.03 -17.31
N LEU A 918 11.19 -25.16 -18.07
CA LEU A 918 11.15 -25.12 -19.53
C LEU A 918 11.64 -26.44 -20.15
N MET A 919 12.73 -27.02 -19.66
CA MET A 919 13.18 -28.35 -20.09
C MET A 919 12.15 -29.46 -19.83
N LYS A 920 11.46 -29.44 -18.69
CA LYS A 920 10.37 -30.39 -18.38
C LYS A 920 9.15 -30.16 -19.27
N ALA A 921 8.77 -28.90 -19.51
CA ALA A 921 7.69 -28.54 -20.42
C ALA A 921 7.97 -29.01 -21.85
N LEU A 922 9.19 -28.74 -22.35
CA LEU A 922 9.68 -29.19 -23.66
C LEU A 922 9.58 -30.72 -23.80
N GLN A 923 10.07 -31.46 -22.79
CA GLN A 923 10.00 -32.92 -22.77
C GLN A 923 8.54 -33.44 -22.79
N VAL A 924 7.63 -32.77 -22.08
CA VAL A 924 6.19 -33.11 -22.12
C VAL A 924 5.57 -32.78 -23.48
N THR A 925 5.95 -31.66 -24.12
CA THR A 925 5.46 -31.31 -25.46
C THR A 925 5.98 -32.26 -26.53
N GLU A 926 7.25 -32.66 -26.51
CA GLU A 926 7.78 -33.69 -27.41
C GLU A 926 7.07 -35.03 -27.24
N GLN A 927 6.80 -35.45 -26.00
CA GLN A 927 6.11 -36.70 -25.73
C GLN A 927 4.65 -36.66 -26.18
N ARG A 928 3.98 -35.50 -26.05
CA ARG A 928 2.65 -35.26 -26.61
C ARG A 928 2.67 -35.29 -28.13
N GLN A 929 3.65 -34.66 -28.77
CA GLN A 929 3.84 -34.69 -30.22
C GLN A 929 4.05 -36.12 -30.73
N LYS A 930 5.00 -36.88 -30.17
CA LYS A 930 5.26 -38.29 -30.53
C LYS A 930 4.02 -39.18 -30.35
N ASN A 931 3.15 -38.88 -29.38
CA ASN A 931 1.88 -39.57 -29.20
C ASN A 931 0.79 -39.12 -30.20
N ALA A 932 0.79 -37.85 -30.62
CA ALA A 932 -0.09 -37.34 -31.67
C ALA A 932 0.31 -37.92 -33.04
N GLU A 933 1.60 -37.94 -33.37
CA GLU A 933 2.16 -38.56 -34.59
C GLU A 933 1.78 -40.04 -34.70
N LYS A 934 1.93 -40.82 -33.62
CA LYS A 934 1.47 -42.23 -33.57
C LYS A 934 -0.04 -42.38 -33.79
N LYS A 935 -0.85 -41.48 -33.24
CA LYS A 935 -2.31 -41.47 -33.47
C LYS A 935 -2.64 -41.10 -34.91
N ASN A 936 -1.91 -40.15 -35.50
CA ASN A 936 -2.13 -39.70 -36.87
C ASN A 936 -1.78 -40.82 -37.86
N PHE A 937 -0.63 -41.49 -37.69
CA PHE A 937 -0.26 -42.68 -38.44
C PHE A 937 -1.34 -43.78 -38.36
N LEU A 938 -1.88 -44.05 -37.16
CA LEU A 938 -2.97 -45.03 -36.98
C LEU A 938 -4.30 -44.59 -37.64
N LEU A 939 -4.54 -43.28 -37.75
CA LEU A 939 -5.69 -42.74 -38.48
C LEU A 939 -5.47 -42.83 -40.00
N GLU A 940 -4.26 -42.57 -40.49
CA GLU A 940 -3.87 -42.75 -41.90
C GLU A 940 -4.03 -44.22 -42.32
N GLU A 941 -3.60 -45.19 -41.49
CA GLU A 941 -3.85 -46.62 -41.73
C GLU A 941 -5.35 -46.95 -41.80
N LYS A 942 -6.17 -46.39 -40.89
CA LYS A 942 -7.63 -46.58 -40.90
C LYS A 942 -8.30 -45.95 -42.12
N VAL A 943 -7.87 -44.76 -42.53
CA VAL A 943 -8.35 -44.07 -43.74
C VAL A 943 -7.95 -44.85 -44.98
N ALA A 944 -6.73 -45.40 -45.03
CA ALA A 944 -6.29 -46.28 -46.11
C ALA A 944 -7.13 -47.57 -46.18
N ALA A 945 -7.45 -48.19 -45.04
CA ALA A 945 -8.33 -49.36 -44.96
C ALA A 945 -9.77 -49.05 -45.39
N LEU A 946 -10.33 -47.91 -44.96
CA LEU A 946 -11.66 -47.45 -45.38
C LEU A 946 -11.70 -47.13 -46.88
N ASN A 947 -10.67 -46.47 -47.43
CA ASN A 947 -10.53 -46.21 -48.86
C ASN A 947 -10.28 -47.47 -49.70
N LYS A 948 -9.86 -48.58 -49.07
CA LYS A 948 -9.82 -49.90 -49.71
C LYS A 948 -11.21 -50.54 -49.72
N LEU A 949 -11.92 -50.55 -48.59
CA LEU A 949 -13.30 -51.00 -48.48
C LEU A 949 -14.25 -50.25 -49.44
N LEU A 950 -14.14 -48.92 -49.52
CA LEU A 950 -14.90 -48.11 -50.49
C LEU A 950 -14.60 -48.52 -51.93
N ARG A 951 -13.34 -48.81 -52.28
CA ARG A 951 -12.97 -49.32 -53.62
C ARG A 951 -13.45 -50.75 -53.90
N GLU A 952 -13.70 -51.55 -52.88
CA GLU A 952 -14.29 -52.89 -53.02
C GLU A 952 -15.83 -52.83 -53.10
N ILE A 953 -16.46 -51.86 -52.42
CA ILE A 953 -17.93 -51.67 -52.38
C ILE A 953 -18.46 -50.92 -53.61
N VAL A 954 -17.79 -49.84 -54.05
CA VAL A 954 -18.26 -49.00 -55.17
C VAL A 954 -18.55 -49.80 -56.47
N PRO A 955 -17.70 -50.76 -56.90
CA PRO A 955 -18.01 -51.62 -58.04
C PRO A 955 -19.18 -52.58 -57.79
N ALA A 956 -19.38 -53.03 -56.55
CA ALA A 956 -20.48 -53.92 -56.19
C ALA A 956 -21.84 -53.20 -56.17
N SER A 957 -21.87 -51.90 -55.80
CA SER A 957 -23.06 -51.05 -55.86
C SER A 957 -23.38 -50.48 -57.25
N LEU A 958 -22.45 -50.60 -58.22
CA LEU A 958 -22.65 -50.21 -59.62
C LEU A 958 -22.99 -51.42 -60.54
N ALA A 959 -23.13 -52.60 -59.95
CA ALA A 959 -23.48 -53.85 -60.66
C ALA A 959 -24.94 -54.31 -60.42
N THR A 960 -25.76 -53.43 -59.82
CA THR A 960 -27.21 -53.55 -59.63
C THR A 960 -27.90 -52.36 -60.25
#